data_AF-A0A8S1SJK7-F1
#
_entry.id   AF-A0A8S1SJK7-F1
#
_cell.length_a   1.000
_cell.length_b   1.000
_cell.length_c   1.000
_cell.angle_alpha   90.00
_cell.angle_beta   90.00
_cell.angle_gamma   90.00
#
_symmetry.space_group_name_H-M   'P 1'
#
loop_
_entity.id
_entity.type
_entity.pdbx_description
1 polymer ?
#
loop_
_entity_poly.entity_id
_entity_poly.type
_entity_poly.pdbx_seq_one_letter_code
_entity_poly.pdbx_strand_id
1 'polypeptide(L)'
;MLNLQTILRGFEENGLKQESLYKADEILAKLDIMAKKEFDRDIAEQLFQQCKPTQLNLKIVYRLADIGQTIIDAIQLQSEKARNAEQQLKQIQQNKVICESQLAETSVYSNTRYLFLTLLCAKNIPLQLKYTNCHIQLTLGVINQIAKPEQQYDKVNPEFNQEFEFSVPPLISTLQIQFYIRTENTLPILWGQAQLKIQQLDDQVIKQVELKLVDPVGRDLGSTIELEAQIVLNKHQYLQAQLQKFEQKIFTLDNDLIEYKNNLEIIERPFKAKQLSKEQNNKQLSSNIFNQQLHTSQNQQDQDQNIYEIDQQQHQLNSPQEHKEQILSILQSDKQIEIQDETPEAPEILQHGVIIFTIYGLITLFVCSAKPSFLDVLVCHGLMFTILMDRFEPFHIKLVGAGLLASILYDILWMKQYHLWWYSDDQNNPEWGLNAVNLLRFVLIFTYMQFLYKFVVCYYLYQFHRESIDPTKRYVFTIWKIQYKVGKNRESVSCQSFSYRLSEQGQGFSYKINLHCNDTIKSFWHDIPIYPIKDQYNIINVGIEIPKERLAKFEVSKTIKYNPIVQDQKKKKNSDEKELRYYAQFAPFNYGFIPQTWENSTVDLHDGFKGDDDPLDILEFSIQKEYKPGDIFQAKIIGAFCVLDQGEIDWKILVLNTEEADKFKINDFHDFEKQHSDISRLILNRFRYIKTFEGKKENSILFNNQIFDANKAIDIVKDGYKQYQDLLKDPKLNKKREEFQITE
;
A
#
# COMPACT_ATOMS: atom_id res chain seq x y z
N MET A 1 -9.40 56.00 -23.98
CA MET A 1 -10.77 55.45 -24.05
C MET A 1 -11.55 56.24 -25.09
N LEU A 2 -12.34 55.53 -25.90
CA LEU A 2 -13.32 56.16 -26.80
C LEU A 2 -14.33 56.94 -25.96
N ASN A 3 -14.76 58.11 -26.45
CA ASN A 3 -15.83 58.89 -25.85
C ASN A 3 -16.97 59.05 -26.87
N LEU A 4 -18.14 59.50 -26.41
CA LEU A 4 -19.34 59.58 -27.24
C LEU A 4 -19.14 60.45 -28.48
N GLN A 5 -18.40 61.56 -28.35
CA GLN A 5 -18.10 62.44 -29.47
C GLN A 5 -17.23 61.74 -30.54
N THR A 6 -16.26 60.91 -30.14
CA THR A 6 -15.43 60.14 -31.08
C THR A 6 -16.24 59.09 -31.83
N ILE A 7 -17.17 58.41 -31.16
CA ILE A 7 -18.04 57.40 -31.79
C ILE A 7 -19.02 58.05 -32.77
N LEU A 8 -19.67 59.13 -32.35
CA LEU A 8 -20.60 59.88 -33.20
C LEU A 8 -19.90 60.48 -34.43
N ARG A 9 -18.69 61.03 -34.24
CA ARG A 9 -17.85 61.50 -35.34
C ARG A 9 -17.47 60.37 -36.31
N GLY A 10 -17.15 59.18 -35.80
CA GLY A 10 -16.87 58.01 -36.63
C GLY A 10 -18.05 57.60 -37.50
N PHE A 11 -19.27 57.69 -36.98
CA PHE A 11 -20.48 57.45 -37.77
C PHE A 11 -20.73 58.55 -38.83
N GLU A 12 -20.51 59.82 -38.49
CA GLU A 12 -20.63 60.95 -39.43
C GLU A 12 -19.63 60.88 -40.59
N GLU A 13 -18.37 60.58 -40.29
CA GLU A 13 -17.31 60.40 -41.30
C GLU A 13 -17.63 59.26 -42.29
N ASN A 14 -18.53 58.34 -41.94
CA ASN A 14 -18.98 57.22 -42.76
C ASN A 14 -20.41 57.39 -43.33
N GLY A 15 -20.97 58.61 -43.24
CA GLY A 15 -22.19 59.02 -43.92
C GLY A 15 -23.50 58.86 -43.13
N LEU A 16 -23.44 58.66 -41.81
CA LEU A 16 -24.61 58.67 -40.93
C LEU A 16 -24.72 60.00 -40.17
N LYS A 17 -25.81 60.76 -40.35
CA LYS A 17 -26.03 62.07 -39.72
C LYS A 17 -26.62 61.90 -38.33
N GLN A 18 -26.09 62.62 -37.33
CA GLN A 18 -26.53 62.55 -35.93
C GLN A 18 -28.02 62.83 -35.70
N GLU A 19 -28.62 63.73 -36.48
CA GLU A 19 -30.04 64.12 -36.34
C GLU A 19 -31.03 63.13 -36.98
N SER A 20 -30.54 62.09 -37.65
CA SER A 20 -31.37 61.11 -38.36
C SER A 20 -31.57 59.81 -37.57
N LEU A 21 -32.69 59.13 -37.84
CA LEU A 21 -33.02 57.82 -37.27
C LEU A 21 -32.72 56.73 -38.29
N TYR A 22 -32.09 55.64 -37.84
CA TYR A 22 -31.64 54.55 -38.70
C TYR A 22 -32.18 53.19 -38.26
N LYS A 23 -32.34 52.27 -39.20
CA LYS A 23 -32.62 50.85 -38.88
C LYS A 23 -31.34 50.16 -38.39
N ALA A 24 -31.49 49.07 -37.63
CA ALA A 24 -30.36 48.27 -37.16
C ALA A 24 -29.45 47.81 -38.31
N ASP A 25 -30.02 47.31 -39.41
CA ASP A 25 -29.26 46.86 -40.59
C ASP A 25 -28.41 47.97 -41.23
N GLU A 26 -28.89 49.21 -41.21
CA GLU A 26 -28.19 50.37 -41.80
C GLU A 26 -26.98 50.76 -40.95
N ILE A 27 -27.12 50.73 -39.63
CA ILE A 27 -26.03 50.98 -38.69
C ILE A 27 -25.03 49.83 -38.73
N LEU A 28 -25.49 48.59 -38.75
CA LEU A 28 -24.66 47.39 -38.81
C LEU A 28 -23.81 47.34 -40.09
N ALA A 29 -24.42 47.60 -41.25
CA ALA A 29 -23.68 47.65 -42.52
C ALA A 29 -22.55 48.68 -42.48
N LYS A 30 -22.74 49.80 -41.77
CA LYS A 30 -21.71 50.83 -41.60
C LYS A 30 -20.63 50.44 -40.61
N LEU A 31 -21.00 49.86 -39.47
CA LEU A 31 -20.04 49.28 -38.51
C LEU A 31 -19.15 48.22 -39.16
N ASP A 32 -19.73 47.36 -39.99
CA ASP A 32 -19.00 46.31 -40.69
C ASP A 32 -18.02 46.89 -41.72
N ILE A 33 -18.43 47.92 -42.48
CA ILE A 33 -17.51 48.65 -43.37
C ILE A 33 -16.37 49.30 -42.58
N MET A 34 -16.69 49.97 -41.46
CA MET A 34 -15.72 50.63 -40.60
C MET A 34 -14.73 49.63 -39.97
N ALA A 35 -15.17 48.40 -39.69
CA ALA A 35 -14.36 47.31 -39.18
C ALA A 35 -13.63 46.48 -40.25
N LYS A 36 -13.70 46.86 -41.54
CA LYS A 36 -13.14 46.11 -42.69
C LYS A 36 -13.79 44.74 -42.96
N LYS A 37 -15.09 44.62 -42.77
CA LYS A 37 -15.88 43.37 -42.95
C LYS A 37 -15.56 42.26 -41.95
N GLU A 38 -15.01 42.64 -40.80
CA GLU A 38 -14.66 41.74 -39.70
C GLU A 38 -15.44 42.11 -38.43
N PHE A 39 -16.57 42.84 -38.55
CA PHE A 39 -17.40 43.11 -37.39
C PHE A 39 -18.26 41.90 -37.08
N ASP A 40 -18.13 41.37 -35.88
CA ASP A 40 -18.85 40.20 -35.44
C ASP A 40 -20.37 40.50 -35.34
N ARG A 41 -21.18 39.63 -35.98
CA ARG A 41 -22.63 39.79 -36.02
C ARG A 41 -23.30 39.50 -34.68
N ASP A 42 -22.76 38.56 -33.90
CA ASP A 42 -23.34 38.19 -32.61
C ASP A 42 -23.12 39.33 -31.60
N ILE A 43 -21.93 39.97 -31.65
CA ILE A 43 -21.65 41.19 -30.87
C ILE A 43 -22.58 42.32 -31.29
N ALA A 44 -22.84 42.48 -32.59
CA ALA A 44 -23.76 43.48 -33.08
C ALA A 44 -25.19 43.28 -32.54
N GLU A 45 -25.72 42.05 -32.61
CA GLU A 45 -27.05 41.72 -32.10
C GLU A 45 -27.16 42.02 -30.59
N GLN A 46 -26.14 41.69 -29.79
CA GLN A 46 -26.09 42.02 -28.37
C GLN A 46 -26.13 43.54 -28.11
N LEU A 47 -25.39 44.33 -28.89
CA LEU A 47 -25.42 45.79 -28.79
C LEU A 47 -26.82 46.36 -29.09
N PHE A 48 -27.50 45.85 -30.12
CA PHE A 48 -28.85 46.32 -30.47
C PHE A 48 -29.93 45.85 -29.49
N GLN A 49 -29.75 44.70 -28.82
CA GLN A 49 -30.63 44.23 -27.74
C GLN A 49 -30.52 45.12 -26.49
N GLN A 50 -29.32 45.60 -26.17
CA GLN A 50 -29.08 46.46 -25.00
C GLN A 50 -29.41 47.93 -25.27
N CYS A 51 -29.46 48.35 -26.54
CA CYS A 51 -29.82 49.70 -26.92
C CYS A 51 -31.34 49.92 -26.89
N LYS A 52 -31.80 51.05 -26.31
CA LYS A 52 -33.22 51.42 -26.29
C LYS A 52 -33.68 51.87 -27.70
N PRO A 53 -34.61 51.15 -28.35
CA PRO A 53 -35.12 51.56 -29.64
C PRO A 53 -36.12 52.70 -29.53
N THR A 54 -36.25 53.48 -30.61
CA THR A 54 -37.33 54.45 -30.84
C THR A 54 -38.35 53.85 -31.80
N GLN A 55 -39.65 53.93 -31.48
CA GLN A 55 -40.71 53.39 -32.33
C GLN A 55 -41.34 54.51 -33.17
N LEU A 56 -41.23 54.42 -34.49
CA LEU A 56 -41.79 55.40 -35.43
C LEU A 56 -42.62 54.68 -36.50
N ASN A 57 -43.93 54.95 -36.58
CA ASN A 57 -44.85 54.32 -37.53
C ASN A 57 -44.72 52.79 -37.61
N LEU A 58 -44.75 52.12 -36.45
CA LEU A 58 -44.60 50.65 -36.30
C LEU A 58 -43.23 50.08 -36.70
N LYS A 59 -42.22 50.91 -37.01
CA LYS A 59 -40.84 50.49 -37.31
C LYS A 59 -39.92 50.79 -36.12
N ILE A 60 -39.03 49.85 -35.82
CA ILE A 60 -37.96 49.96 -34.82
C ILE A 60 -36.79 50.71 -35.45
N VAL A 61 -36.44 51.86 -34.91
CA VAL A 61 -35.33 52.71 -35.36
C VAL A 61 -34.49 53.20 -34.19
N TYR A 62 -33.23 53.53 -34.42
CA TYR A 62 -32.26 53.89 -33.36
C TYR A 62 -31.68 55.28 -33.62
N ARG A 63 -31.47 56.03 -32.53
CA ARG A 63 -30.66 57.26 -32.55
C ARG A 63 -29.19 56.89 -32.40
N LEU A 64 -28.32 57.53 -33.18
CA LEU A 64 -26.88 57.28 -33.10
C LEU A 64 -26.29 57.58 -31.72
N ALA A 65 -26.86 58.55 -30.98
CA ALA A 65 -26.47 58.85 -29.61
C ALA A 65 -26.74 57.69 -28.64
N ASP A 66 -27.90 57.02 -28.77
CA ASP A 66 -28.27 55.90 -27.90
C ASP A 66 -27.39 54.66 -28.20
N ILE A 67 -27.12 54.38 -29.48
CA ILE A 67 -26.22 53.30 -29.90
C ILE A 67 -24.78 53.61 -29.49
N GLY A 68 -24.33 54.86 -29.68
CA GLY A 68 -22.99 55.29 -29.28
C GLY A 68 -22.76 55.18 -27.77
N GLN A 69 -23.78 55.50 -26.96
CA GLN A 69 -23.72 55.30 -25.51
C GLN A 69 -23.69 53.80 -25.16
N THR A 70 -24.51 52.98 -25.82
CA THR A 70 -24.53 51.53 -25.61
C THR A 70 -23.17 50.88 -25.94
N ILE A 71 -22.48 51.36 -26.98
CA ILE A 71 -21.11 50.92 -27.33
C ILE A 71 -20.11 51.28 -26.24
N ILE A 72 -20.20 52.48 -25.64
CA ILE A 72 -19.31 52.89 -24.54
C ILE A 72 -19.55 52.01 -23.31
N ASP A 73 -20.81 51.80 -22.95
CA ASP A 73 -21.18 50.98 -21.80
C ASP A 73 -20.68 49.54 -21.98
N ALA A 74 -20.78 49.00 -23.20
CA ALA A 74 -20.24 47.68 -23.56
C ALA A 74 -18.71 47.62 -23.47
N ILE A 75 -17.99 48.65 -23.93
CA ILE A 75 -16.52 48.75 -23.80
C ILE A 75 -16.12 48.80 -22.32
N GLN A 76 -16.82 49.59 -21.50
CA GLN A 76 -16.54 49.70 -20.08
C GLN A 76 -16.76 48.35 -19.37
N LEU A 77 -17.89 47.70 -19.62
CA LEU A 77 -18.22 46.42 -19.04
C LEU A 77 -17.21 45.33 -19.41
N GLN A 78 -16.86 45.21 -20.70
CA GLN A 78 -15.86 44.22 -21.14
C GLN A 78 -14.46 44.53 -20.59
N SER A 79 -14.09 45.82 -20.46
CA SER A 79 -12.82 46.23 -19.85
C SER A 79 -12.76 45.88 -18.36
N GLU A 80 -13.87 46.03 -17.64
CA GLU A 80 -13.98 45.65 -16.22
C GLU A 80 -13.89 44.12 -16.05
N LYS A 81 -14.60 43.35 -16.88
CA LYS A 81 -14.50 41.89 -16.89
C LYS A 81 -13.07 41.41 -17.17
N ALA A 82 -12.40 41.98 -18.18
CA ALA A 82 -11.01 41.66 -18.48
C ALA A 82 -10.08 41.98 -17.30
N ARG A 83 -10.22 43.15 -16.67
CA ARG A 83 -9.42 43.53 -15.51
C ARG A 83 -9.66 42.60 -14.31
N ASN A 84 -10.91 42.22 -14.04
CA ASN A 84 -11.25 41.31 -12.95
C ASN A 84 -10.67 39.91 -13.21
N ALA A 85 -10.76 39.41 -14.45
CA ALA A 85 -10.15 38.15 -14.85
C ALA A 85 -8.61 38.18 -14.70
N GLU A 86 -7.94 39.27 -15.11
CA GLU A 86 -6.50 39.44 -14.92
C GLU A 86 -6.07 39.44 -13.44
N GLN A 87 -6.85 40.09 -12.57
CA GLN A 87 -6.59 40.10 -11.13
C GLN A 87 -6.77 38.70 -10.52
N GLN A 88 -7.83 37.99 -10.89
CA GLN A 88 -8.06 36.61 -10.44
C GLN A 88 -6.97 35.67 -10.93
N LEU A 89 -6.56 35.80 -12.19
CA LEU A 89 -5.48 35.00 -12.78
C LEU A 89 -4.17 35.19 -12.00
N LYS A 90 -3.80 36.43 -11.70
CA LYS A 90 -2.60 36.75 -10.91
C LYS A 90 -2.65 36.13 -9.53
N GLN A 91 -3.80 36.20 -8.85
CA GLN A 91 -3.97 35.59 -7.53
C GLN A 91 -3.87 34.06 -7.57
N ILE A 92 -4.50 33.43 -8.55
CA ILE A 92 -4.48 31.97 -8.70
C ILE A 92 -3.07 31.49 -9.05
N GLN A 93 -2.35 32.19 -9.91
CA GLN A 93 -0.95 31.89 -10.24
C GLN A 93 -0.04 31.96 -9.01
N GLN A 94 -0.21 32.97 -8.15
CA GLN A 94 0.53 33.07 -6.88
C GLN A 94 0.22 31.87 -5.96
N ASN A 95 -1.06 31.51 -5.82
CA ASN A 95 -1.47 30.37 -5.02
C ASN A 95 -0.96 29.03 -5.60
N LYS A 96 -0.88 28.92 -6.93
CA LYS A 96 -0.29 27.76 -7.62
C LYS A 96 1.17 27.59 -7.23
N VAL A 97 1.98 28.65 -7.29
CA VAL A 97 3.42 28.62 -6.93
C VAL A 97 3.60 28.19 -5.47
N ILE A 98 2.78 28.70 -4.55
CA ILE A 98 2.81 28.28 -3.15
C ILE A 98 2.48 26.78 -3.02
N CYS A 99 1.47 26.31 -3.74
CA CYS A 99 1.08 24.90 -3.74
C CYS A 99 2.17 23.99 -4.35
N GLU A 100 2.86 24.43 -5.40
CA GLU A 100 4.00 23.72 -6.01
C GLU A 100 5.18 23.61 -5.02
N SER A 101 5.50 24.70 -4.32
CA SER A 101 6.53 24.67 -3.25
C SER A 101 6.17 23.69 -2.15
N GLN A 102 4.92 23.74 -1.66
CA GLN A 102 4.45 22.81 -0.63
C GLN A 102 4.46 21.36 -1.10
N LEU A 103 4.14 21.12 -2.38
CA LEU A 103 4.19 19.78 -2.96
C LEU A 103 5.62 19.24 -3.02
N ALA A 104 6.59 20.07 -3.42
CA ALA A 104 8.00 19.68 -3.49
C ALA A 104 8.60 19.33 -2.12
N GLU A 105 8.14 19.99 -1.05
CA GLU A 105 8.55 19.72 0.33
C GLU A 105 7.82 18.52 0.95
N THR A 106 6.64 18.17 0.45
CA THR A 106 5.81 17.09 1.00
C THR A 106 6.24 15.74 0.43
N SER A 107 6.58 14.79 1.30
CA SER A 107 6.94 13.44 0.86
C SER A 107 5.74 12.68 0.27
N VAL A 108 5.98 12.00 -0.85
CA VAL A 108 4.98 11.16 -1.55
C VAL A 108 4.44 10.04 -0.64
N TYR A 109 5.24 9.60 0.33
CA TYR A 109 4.97 8.46 1.20
C TYR A 109 4.42 8.81 2.58
N SER A 110 4.01 10.06 2.83
CA SER A 110 3.46 10.47 4.14
C SER A 110 2.20 9.67 4.48
N ASN A 111 2.24 8.93 5.59
CA ASN A 111 1.10 8.24 6.22
C ASN A 111 0.30 9.16 7.14
N THR A 112 0.65 10.44 7.18
CA THR A 112 0.08 11.40 8.10
C THR A 112 -1.24 11.91 7.55
N ARG A 113 -2.32 11.60 8.25
CA ARG A 113 -3.65 12.18 8.02
C ARG A 113 -3.64 13.61 8.55
N TYR A 114 -4.27 14.54 7.83
CA TYR A 114 -4.43 15.92 8.26
C TYR A 114 -5.90 16.25 8.42
N LEU A 115 -6.23 16.99 9.47
CA LEU A 115 -7.53 17.60 9.67
C LEU A 115 -7.34 19.11 9.49
N PHE A 116 -7.98 19.66 8.46
CA PHE A 116 -8.10 21.10 8.28
C PHE A 116 -9.45 21.53 8.80
N LEU A 117 -9.46 22.56 9.64
CA LEU A 117 -10.66 23.04 10.31
C LEU A 117 -10.68 24.56 10.26
N THR A 118 -11.81 25.12 9.83
CA THR A 118 -12.09 26.56 9.93
C THR A 118 -13.17 26.75 10.97
N LEU A 119 -12.82 27.39 12.09
CA LEU A 119 -13.76 27.70 13.15
C LEU A 119 -14.46 29.01 12.83
N LEU A 120 -15.77 28.98 12.60
CA LEU A 120 -16.54 30.13 12.15
C LEU A 120 -17.01 30.96 13.35
N CYS A 121 -17.95 30.44 14.13
CA CYS A 121 -18.53 31.13 15.28
C CYS A 121 -19.08 30.18 16.34
N ALA A 122 -19.33 30.70 17.54
CA ALA A 122 -20.24 30.06 18.50
C ALA A 122 -21.55 30.84 18.54
N LYS A 123 -22.70 30.16 18.68
CA LYS A 123 -24.03 30.77 18.66
C LYS A 123 -24.80 30.56 19.95
N ASN A 124 -25.71 31.49 20.24
CA ASN A 124 -26.66 31.43 21.35
C ASN A 124 -26.01 31.34 22.73
N ILE A 125 -24.90 32.06 22.97
CA ILE A 125 -24.30 32.14 24.31
C ILE A 125 -25.19 33.02 25.21
N PRO A 126 -25.64 32.53 26.39
CA PRO A 126 -26.52 33.29 27.27
C PRO A 126 -25.92 34.63 27.73
N LEU A 127 -26.65 35.73 27.50
CA LEU A 127 -26.28 37.10 27.95
C LEU A 127 -26.03 37.22 29.47
N GLN A 128 -26.56 36.30 30.26
CA GLN A 128 -26.40 36.26 31.72
C GLN A 128 -24.98 35.83 32.14
N LEU A 129 -24.21 35.19 31.25
CA LEU A 129 -22.81 34.86 31.48
C LEU A 129 -21.97 36.14 31.39
N LYS A 130 -21.70 36.75 32.55
CA LYS A 130 -20.92 37.98 32.67
C LYS A 130 -19.41 37.74 32.48
N TYR A 131 -18.98 37.28 31.31
CA TYR A 131 -17.55 37.07 31.01
C TYR A 131 -16.90 38.28 30.32
N THR A 132 -15.60 38.47 30.55
CA THR A 132 -14.78 39.51 29.90
C THR A 132 -14.11 39.02 28.65
N ASN A 133 -13.69 37.75 28.62
CA ASN A 133 -13.10 37.14 27.43
C ASN A 133 -13.49 35.66 27.30
N CYS A 134 -13.51 35.15 26.07
CA CYS A 134 -13.70 33.73 25.77
C CYS A 134 -12.64 33.23 24.79
N HIS A 135 -12.40 31.93 24.79
CA HIS A 135 -11.60 31.26 23.77
C HIS A 135 -12.08 29.82 23.60
N ILE A 136 -11.80 29.25 22.44
CA ILE A 136 -12.06 27.83 22.17
C ILE A 136 -10.73 27.11 22.16
N GLN A 137 -10.63 26.02 22.92
CA GLN A 137 -9.52 25.10 22.86
C GLN A 137 -9.93 23.90 22.00
N LEU A 138 -9.11 23.62 20.99
CA LEU A 138 -9.22 22.47 20.10
C LEU A 138 -8.14 21.46 20.49
N THR A 139 -8.57 20.28 20.93
CA THR A 139 -7.68 19.22 21.44
C THR A 139 -7.82 17.96 20.60
N LEU A 140 -6.73 17.57 19.94
CA LEU A 140 -6.62 16.34 19.16
C LEU A 140 -5.47 15.48 19.69
N GLY A 141 -5.78 14.46 20.48
CA GLY A 141 -4.78 13.63 21.14
C GLY A 141 -3.93 14.46 22.12
N VAL A 142 -2.66 14.66 21.80
CA VAL A 142 -1.72 15.50 22.57
C VAL A 142 -1.60 16.94 22.06
N ILE A 143 -2.15 17.22 20.87
CA ILE A 143 -2.04 18.54 20.23
C ILE A 143 -3.19 19.42 20.73
N ASN A 144 -2.84 20.61 21.22
CA ASN A 144 -3.78 21.62 21.69
C ASN A 144 -3.55 22.93 20.93
N GLN A 145 -4.61 23.48 20.35
CA GLN A 145 -4.60 24.80 19.70
C GLN A 145 -5.71 25.66 20.28
N ILE A 146 -5.50 26.98 20.34
CA ILE A 146 -6.44 27.92 20.95
C ILE A 146 -6.92 28.91 19.89
N ALA A 147 -8.23 28.97 19.70
CA ALA A 147 -8.90 29.96 18.89
C ALA A 147 -9.38 31.14 19.76
N LYS A 148 -9.05 32.36 19.33
CA LYS A 148 -9.51 33.58 19.99
C LYS A 148 -10.50 34.31 19.08
N PRO A 149 -11.55 34.92 19.63
CA PRO A 149 -12.51 35.66 18.82
C PRO A 149 -11.87 36.91 18.19
N GLU A 150 -12.49 37.42 17.14
CA GLU A 150 -12.06 38.65 16.44
C GLU A 150 -12.05 39.88 17.36
N GLN A 151 -11.36 40.96 16.98
CA GLN A 151 -11.33 42.18 17.80
C GLN A 151 -12.71 42.86 17.81
N GLN A 152 -13.28 43.11 19.00
CA GLN A 152 -14.64 43.64 19.20
C GLN A 152 -15.74 42.72 18.66
N TYR A 153 -16.00 41.62 19.37
CA TYR A 153 -16.97 40.58 18.98
C TYR A 153 -18.28 40.65 19.78
N ASP A 154 -19.35 40.11 19.20
CA ASP A 154 -20.63 39.88 19.90
C ASP A 154 -20.46 38.78 20.96
N LYS A 155 -20.88 39.06 22.20
CA LYS A 155 -20.83 38.08 23.29
C LYS A 155 -21.90 37.00 23.18
N VAL A 156 -22.95 37.22 22.39
CA VAL A 156 -23.98 36.21 22.14
C VAL A 156 -23.54 35.26 21.04
N ASN A 157 -22.89 35.80 19.99
CA ASN A 157 -22.42 35.04 18.84
C ASN A 157 -20.96 35.39 18.49
N PRO A 158 -19.97 34.96 19.30
CA PRO A 158 -18.57 35.30 19.03
C PRO A 158 -18.09 34.63 17.73
N GLU A 159 -17.57 35.44 16.82
CA GLU A 159 -16.93 35.01 15.57
C GLU A 159 -15.42 34.83 15.77
N PHE A 160 -14.87 33.81 15.12
CA PHE A 160 -13.45 33.41 15.21
C PHE A 160 -12.77 33.46 13.85
N ASN A 161 -13.43 32.93 12.80
CA ASN A 161 -12.94 32.85 11.42
C ASN A 161 -11.47 32.44 11.29
N GLN A 162 -11.04 31.44 12.08
CA GLN A 162 -9.66 30.98 12.16
C GLN A 162 -9.49 29.57 11.60
N GLU A 163 -8.45 29.38 10.79
CA GLU A 163 -8.06 28.11 10.21
C GLU A 163 -7.03 27.38 11.08
N PHE A 164 -7.18 26.06 11.19
CA PHE A 164 -6.33 25.19 11.98
C PHE A 164 -5.96 23.95 11.18
N GLU A 165 -4.70 23.55 11.27
CA GLU A 165 -4.18 22.30 10.69
C GLU A 165 -3.75 21.38 11.85
N PHE A 166 -4.24 20.15 11.83
CA PHE A 166 -3.83 19.11 12.77
C PHE A 166 -3.32 17.88 12.01
N SER A 167 -2.17 17.35 12.44
CA SER A 167 -1.80 15.96 12.13
C SER A 167 -2.63 15.02 12.99
N VAL A 168 -3.36 14.08 12.38
CA VAL A 168 -4.28 13.16 13.05
C VAL A 168 -3.56 11.84 13.34
N PRO A 169 -3.26 11.52 14.62
CA PRO A 169 -2.58 10.27 14.97
C PRO A 169 -3.45 9.04 14.64
N PRO A 170 -2.85 7.85 14.38
CA PRO A 170 -3.57 6.64 13.95
C PRO A 170 -4.76 6.23 14.83
N LEU A 171 -4.61 6.39 16.16
CA LEU A 171 -5.57 5.93 17.17
C LEU A 171 -6.62 6.98 17.59
N ILE A 172 -6.53 8.22 17.09
CA ILE A 172 -7.45 9.30 17.47
C ILE A 172 -8.58 9.41 16.46
N SER A 173 -9.82 9.33 16.95
CA SER A 173 -11.05 9.39 16.12
C SER A 173 -11.94 10.59 16.43
N THR A 174 -11.59 11.40 17.44
CA THR A 174 -12.41 12.54 17.88
C THR A 174 -11.55 13.76 18.17
N LEU A 175 -11.96 14.92 17.66
CA LEU A 175 -11.47 16.23 18.09
C LEU A 175 -12.35 16.73 19.23
N GLN A 176 -11.75 17.09 20.36
CA GLN A 176 -12.42 17.72 21.49
C GLN A 176 -12.42 19.24 21.30
N ILE A 177 -13.57 19.86 21.49
CA ILE A 177 -13.75 21.31 21.35
C ILE A 177 -14.28 21.82 22.67
N GLN A 178 -13.53 22.72 23.30
CA GLN A 178 -13.80 23.19 24.66
C GLN A 178 -13.91 24.71 24.67
N PHE A 179 -15.08 25.22 25.06
CA PHE A 179 -15.37 26.65 25.15
C PHE A 179 -15.08 27.15 26.57
N TYR A 180 -14.08 28.01 26.68
CA TYR A 180 -13.66 28.60 27.95
C TYR A 180 -14.11 30.05 28.06
N ILE A 181 -14.62 30.41 29.23
CA ILE A 181 -14.96 31.79 29.58
C ILE A 181 -14.07 32.28 30.72
N ARG A 182 -13.78 33.58 30.74
CA ARG A 182 -12.99 34.21 31.80
C ARG A 182 -13.71 35.44 32.34
N THR A 183 -13.73 35.58 33.66
CA THR A 183 -14.19 36.78 34.38
C THR A 183 -12.98 37.54 34.93
N GLU A 184 -13.12 38.84 35.23
CA GLU A 184 -12.00 39.69 35.67
C GLU A 184 -11.21 39.04 36.81
N ASN A 185 -9.90 38.87 36.58
CA ASN A 185 -8.91 38.25 37.49
C ASN A 185 -9.15 36.80 37.92
N THR A 186 -10.05 36.05 37.27
CA THR A 186 -10.20 34.60 37.51
C THR A 186 -9.46 33.76 36.47
N LEU A 187 -9.18 32.50 36.81
CA LEU A 187 -8.74 31.50 35.84
C LEU A 187 -9.87 31.22 34.83
N PRO A 188 -9.55 30.80 33.59
CA PRO A 188 -10.55 30.38 32.62
C PRO A 188 -11.33 29.17 33.13
N ILE A 189 -12.65 29.22 32.98
CA ILE A 189 -13.57 28.15 33.38
C ILE A 189 -14.10 27.49 32.11
N LEU A 190 -14.06 26.16 32.07
CA LEU A 190 -14.69 25.37 31.01
C LEU A 190 -16.20 25.52 31.14
N TRP A 191 -16.82 26.20 30.17
CA TRP A 191 -18.25 26.44 30.19
C TRP A 191 -19.03 25.39 29.41
N GLY A 192 -18.57 25.09 28.19
CA GLY A 192 -19.18 24.09 27.32
C GLY A 192 -18.14 23.27 26.58
N GLN A 193 -18.52 22.07 26.17
CA GLN A 193 -17.69 21.17 25.37
C GLN A 193 -18.50 20.51 24.26
N ALA A 194 -17.84 20.18 23.16
CA ALA A 194 -18.39 19.44 22.04
C ALA A 194 -17.32 18.50 21.47
N GLN A 195 -17.76 17.53 20.68
CA GLN A 195 -16.88 16.55 20.05
C GLN A 195 -17.18 16.42 18.57
N LEU A 196 -16.16 16.56 17.73
CA LEU A 196 -16.25 16.25 16.31
C LEU A 196 -15.69 14.84 16.09
N LYS A 197 -16.53 13.93 15.60
CA LYS A 197 -16.10 12.59 15.19
C LYS A 197 -15.47 12.66 13.80
N ILE A 198 -14.18 12.38 13.72
CA ILE A 198 -13.38 12.46 12.50
C ILE A 198 -13.88 11.47 11.44
N GLN A 199 -14.42 10.32 11.89
CA GLN A 199 -15.04 9.30 11.04
C GLN A 199 -16.26 9.79 10.25
N GLN A 200 -16.83 10.94 10.60
CA GLN A 200 -17.97 11.53 9.88
C GLN A 200 -17.54 12.47 8.74
N LEU A 201 -16.24 12.68 8.55
CA LEU A 201 -15.66 13.50 7.50
C LEU A 201 -15.20 12.60 6.35
N ASP A 202 -15.50 13.02 5.13
CA ASP A 202 -15.08 12.35 3.90
C ASP A 202 -13.76 12.97 3.40
N ASP A 203 -12.89 12.15 2.78
CA ASP A 203 -11.58 12.61 2.30
C ASP A 203 -11.73 13.74 1.27
N GLN A 204 -11.04 14.86 1.52
CA GLN A 204 -11.00 16.06 0.68
C GLN A 204 -12.36 16.74 0.45
N VAL A 205 -13.36 16.45 1.27
CA VAL A 205 -14.67 17.10 1.24
C VAL A 205 -14.80 18.05 2.42
N ILE A 206 -15.06 19.32 2.13
CA ILE A 206 -15.38 20.32 3.15
C ILE A 206 -16.81 20.06 3.63
N LYS A 207 -16.96 19.82 4.93
CA LYS A 207 -18.24 19.63 5.59
C LYS A 207 -18.49 20.75 6.58
N GLN A 208 -19.60 21.45 6.43
CA GLN A 208 -20.12 22.35 7.46
C GLN A 208 -20.74 21.52 8.58
N VAL A 209 -20.29 21.75 9.81
CA VAL A 209 -20.72 21.02 10.99
C VAL A 209 -21.17 22.01 12.06
N GLU A 210 -22.39 21.80 12.55
CA GLU A 210 -22.91 22.50 13.72
C GLU A 210 -22.92 21.53 14.92
N LEU A 211 -22.18 21.87 15.96
CA LEU A 211 -22.01 21.03 17.15
C LEU A 211 -22.68 21.68 18.36
N LYS A 212 -23.52 20.92 19.07
CA LYS A 212 -24.13 21.37 20.32
C LYS A 212 -23.13 21.36 21.47
N LEU A 213 -23.12 22.44 22.25
CA LEU A 213 -22.33 22.56 23.46
C LEU A 213 -23.07 21.91 24.63
N VAL A 214 -22.36 21.03 25.35
CA VAL A 214 -22.82 20.44 26.60
C VAL A 214 -21.95 20.92 27.76
N ASP A 215 -22.50 20.96 28.97
CA ASP A 215 -21.73 21.26 30.17
C ASP A 215 -20.76 20.10 30.53
N PRO A 216 -19.84 20.27 31.49
CA PRO A 216 -18.93 19.20 31.92
C PRO A 216 -19.62 17.93 32.44
N VAL A 217 -20.91 17.99 32.78
CA VAL A 217 -21.72 16.88 33.29
C VAL A 217 -22.59 16.25 32.16
N GLY A 218 -22.55 16.81 30.94
CA GLY A 218 -23.24 16.30 29.75
C GLY A 218 -24.64 16.88 29.51
N ARG A 219 -25.03 17.97 30.18
CA ARG A 219 -26.32 18.65 29.94
C ARG A 219 -26.22 19.62 28.77
N ASP A 220 -27.21 19.63 27.90
CA ASP A 220 -27.31 20.56 26.75
C ASP A 220 -27.40 22.01 27.25
N LEU A 221 -26.54 22.88 26.72
CA LEU A 221 -26.50 24.32 27.06
C LEU A 221 -27.39 25.16 26.13
N GLY A 222 -27.93 24.59 25.05
CA GLY A 222 -28.71 25.31 24.04
C GLY A 222 -27.87 26.20 23.11
N SER A 223 -26.54 26.09 23.19
CA SER A 223 -25.58 26.83 22.37
C SER A 223 -24.87 25.91 21.39
N THR A 224 -24.43 26.44 20.25
CA THR A 224 -23.78 25.65 19.20
C THR A 224 -22.45 26.25 18.77
N ILE A 225 -21.58 25.44 18.18
CA ILE A 225 -20.35 25.86 17.50
C ILE A 225 -20.50 25.47 16.03
N GLU A 226 -20.26 26.43 15.14
CA GLU A 226 -20.21 26.22 13.70
C GLU A 226 -18.76 26.19 13.22
N LEU A 227 -18.44 25.15 12.46
CA LEU A 227 -17.12 24.95 11.86
C LEU A 227 -17.22 24.28 10.51
N GLU A 228 -16.22 24.52 9.67
CA GLU A 228 -15.96 23.76 8.46
C GLU A 228 -14.79 22.81 8.74
N ALA A 229 -14.94 21.54 8.40
CA ALA A 229 -13.89 20.56 8.58
C ALA A 229 -13.73 19.71 7.32
N GLN A 230 -12.48 19.42 6.98
CA GLN A 230 -12.11 18.45 5.96
C GLN A 230 -10.98 17.56 6.49
N ILE A 231 -11.05 16.28 6.18
CA ILE A 231 -9.94 15.36 6.41
C ILE A 231 -9.18 15.17 5.10
N VAL A 232 -7.86 15.14 5.18
CA VAL A 232 -6.96 14.87 4.07
C VAL A 232 -6.09 13.69 4.45
N LEU A 233 -6.35 12.54 3.84
CA LEU A 233 -5.65 11.30 4.17
C LEU A 233 -4.22 11.28 3.61
N ASN A 234 -3.97 11.98 2.51
CA ASN A 234 -2.65 12.14 1.92
C ASN A 234 -2.45 13.60 1.45
N LYS A 235 -1.56 14.33 2.13
CA LYS A 235 -1.27 15.74 1.83
C LYS A 235 -0.69 15.94 0.43
N HIS A 236 0.14 15.01 -0.05
CA HIS A 236 0.71 15.07 -1.40
C HIS A 236 -0.37 14.93 -2.48
N GLN A 237 -1.28 13.95 -2.34
CA GLN A 237 -2.40 13.78 -3.28
C GLN A 237 -3.36 14.97 -3.27
N TYR A 238 -3.64 15.53 -2.09
CA TYR A 238 -4.45 16.73 -1.97
C TYR A 238 -3.82 17.92 -2.69
N LEU A 239 -2.52 18.16 -2.48
CA LEU A 239 -1.80 19.25 -3.16
C LEU A 239 -1.77 19.04 -4.68
N GLN A 240 -1.61 17.80 -5.17
CA GLN A 240 -1.73 17.50 -6.60
C GLN A 240 -3.13 17.79 -7.15
N ALA A 241 -4.18 17.41 -6.44
CA ALA A 241 -5.56 17.71 -6.85
C ALA A 241 -5.84 19.23 -6.86
N GLN A 242 -5.29 19.98 -5.90
CA GLN A 242 -5.39 21.44 -5.88
C GLN A 242 -4.64 22.07 -7.06
N LEU A 243 -3.45 21.57 -7.42
CA LEU A 243 -2.74 22.03 -8.62
C LEU A 243 -3.56 21.82 -9.89
N GLN A 244 -4.16 20.65 -10.06
CA GLN A 244 -5.03 20.40 -11.22
C GLN A 244 -6.22 21.37 -11.26
N LYS A 245 -6.84 21.66 -10.12
CA LYS A 245 -7.92 22.66 -10.03
C LYS A 245 -7.44 24.07 -10.39
N PHE A 246 -6.24 24.45 -9.95
CA PHE A 246 -5.65 25.74 -10.33
C PHE A 246 -5.36 25.81 -11.83
N GLU A 247 -4.80 24.75 -12.42
CA GLU A 247 -4.52 24.68 -13.87
C GLU A 247 -5.80 24.77 -14.71
N GLN A 248 -6.86 24.06 -14.30
CA GLN A 248 -8.16 24.17 -14.96
C GLN A 248 -8.74 25.58 -14.88
N LYS A 249 -8.69 26.21 -13.69
CA LYS A 249 -9.17 27.59 -13.50
C LYS A 249 -8.36 28.61 -14.31
N ILE A 250 -7.04 28.43 -14.37
CA ILE A 250 -6.15 29.26 -15.19
C ILE A 250 -6.53 29.12 -16.67
N PHE A 251 -6.68 27.89 -17.16
CA PHE A 251 -7.08 27.64 -18.55
C PHE A 251 -8.43 28.30 -18.90
N THR A 252 -9.44 28.17 -18.04
CA THR A 252 -10.74 28.83 -18.27
C THR A 252 -10.62 30.35 -18.26
N LEU A 253 -9.93 30.92 -17.27
CA LEU A 253 -9.78 32.37 -17.16
C LEU A 253 -8.93 32.98 -18.29
N ASP A 254 -7.92 32.26 -18.77
CA ASP A 254 -7.11 32.69 -19.93
C ASP A 254 -7.96 32.72 -21.20
N ASN A 255 -8.80 31.70 -21.43
CA ASN A 255 -9.73 31.69 -22.56
C ASN A 255 -10.76 32.82 -22.48
N ASP A 256 -11.38 33.01 -21.30
CA ASP A 256 -12.31 34.12 -21.05
C ASP A 256 -11.62 35.48 -21.28
N LEU A 257 -10.37 35.63 -20.82
CA LEU A 257 -9.60 36.85 -21.00
C LEU A 257 -9.28 37.14 -22.48
N ILE A 258 -8.94 36.11 -23.24
CA ILE A 258 -8.75 36.21 -24.70
C ILE A 258 -10.07 36.65 -25.35
N GLU A 259 -11.19 36.05 -24.96
CA GLU A 259 -12.52 36.42 -25.47
C GLU A 259 -12.88 37.88 -25.14
N TYR A 260 -12.72 38.31 -23.89
CA TYR A 260 -12.99 39.69 -23.49
C TYR A 260 -12.11 40.69 -24.26
N LYS A 261 -10.82 40.37 -24.46
CA LYS A 261 -9.90 41.22 -25.23
C LYS A 261 -10.26 41.26 -26.72
N ASN A 262 -10.64 40.13 -27.31
CA ASN A 262 -11.09 40.07 -28.70
C ASN A 262 -12.39 40.87 -28.91
N ASN A 263 -13.37 40.70 -28.00
CA ASN A 263 -14.62 41.45 -28.03
C ASN A 263 -14.37 42.96 -27.92
N LEU A 264 -13.47 43.39 -27.02
CA LEU A 264 -13.03 44.78 -26.93
C LEU A 264 -12.39 45.25 -28.24
N GLU A 265 -11.49 44.46 -28.84
CA GLU A 265 -10.86 44.83 -30.11
C GLU A 265 -11.92 45.02 -31.22
N ILE A 266 -12.87 44.08 -31.35
CA ILE A 266 -13.93 44.13 -32.37
C ILE A 266 -14.82 45.36 -32.18
N ILE A 267 -15.24 45.67 -30.95
CA ILE A 267 -16.11 46.82 -30.64
C ILE A 267 -15.37 48.15 -30.86
N GLU A 268 -14.08 48.23 -30.53
CA GLU A 268 -13.29 49.47 -30.67
C GLU A 268 -12.79 49.70 -32.10
N ARG A 269 -12.58 48.64 -32.89
CA ARG A 269 -11.97 48.68 -34.23
C ARG A 269 -12.65 49.66 -35.21
N PRO A 270 -13.99 49.76 -35.30
CA PRO A 270 -14.66 50.76 -36.15
C PRO A 270 -14.27 52.22 -35.85
N PHE A 271 -13.87 52.52 -34.62
CA PHE A 271 -13.67 53.88 -34.12
C PHE A 271 -12.22 54.22 -33.81
N LYS A 272 -11.30 53.24 -33.92
CA LYS A 272 -9.86 53.49 -33.90
C LYS A 272 -9.45 54.13 -35.23
N ALA A 273 -9.39 55.46 -35.24
CA ALA A 273 -8.95 56.27 -36.38
C ALA A 273 -7.61 55.77 -36.98
N LYS A 274 -7.43 55.98 -38.29
CA LYS A 274 -6.21 55.71 -39.06
C LYS A 274 -4.91 56.11 -38.33
N GLN A 275 -4.36 55.20 -37.53
CA GLN A 275 -2.93 55.15 -37.18
C GLN A 275 -2.20 54.02 -37.92
N LEU A 276 -2.80 53.51 -39.00
CA LEU A 276 -2.15 52.58 -39.91
C LEU A 276 -1.42 53.33 -41.03
N SER A 277 -0.41 54.09 -40.66
CA SER A 277 0.70 54.42 -41.58
C SER A 277 2.05 54.49 -40.87
N LYS A 278 2.22 53.74 -39.77
CA LYS A 278 3.54 53.43 -39.18
C LYS A 278 3.67 52.06 -38.50
N GLU A 279 2.58 51.33 -38.25
CA GLU A 279 2.64 49.98 -37.63
C GLU A 279 2.53 48.79 -38.61
N GLN A 280 2.45 49.05 -39.92
CA GLN A 280 2.64 47.99 -40.92
C GLN A 280 4.08 47.46 -40.97
N ASN A 281 5.04 48.12 -40.30
CA ASN A 281 6.39 47.58 -40.11
C ASN A 281 6.55 46.70 -38.87
N ASN A 282 5.62 46.71 -37.90
CA ASN A 282 5.73 45.88 -36.69
C ASN A 282 4.83 44.63 -36.71
N LYS A 283 3.75 44.60 -37.50
CA LYS A 283 2.96 43.37 -37.69
C LYS A 283 3.66 42.30 -38.55
N GLN A 284 4.72 42.65 -39.29
CA GLN A 284 5.61 41.68 -39.93
C GLN A 284 6.69 41.11 -38.98
N LEU A 285 6.93 41.73 -37.81
CA LEU A 285 7.85 41.16 -36.81
C LEU A 285 7.13 40.21 -35.84
N SER A 286 5.87 40.47 -35.47
CA SER A 286 5.15 39.60 -34.50
C SER A 286 4.58 38.33 -35.12
N SER A 287 4.24 38.31 -36.42
CA SER A 287 3.86 37.08 -37.13
C SER A 287 5.05 36.16 -37.42
N ASN A 288 6.27 36.70 -37.41
CA ASN A 288 7.50 35.91 -37.54
C ASN A 288 7.98 35.33 -36.20
N ILE A 289 7.59 35.92 -35.06
CA ILE A 289 7.93 35.40 -33.73
C ILE A 289 6.99 34.26 -33.32
N PHE A 290 5.69 34.32 -33.68
CA PHE A 290 4.76 33.23 -33.35
C PHE A 290 4.90 32.01 -34.28
N ASN A 291 5.27 32.20 -35.56
CA ASN A 291 5.56 31.09 -36.48
C ASN A 291 7.00 30.53 -36.38
N GLN A 292 7.91 31.20 -35.64
CA GLN A 292 9.20 30.60 -35.26
C GLN A 292 9.12 29.77 -33.97
N GLN A 293 8.13 30.01 -33.10
CA GLN A 293 7.94 29.23 -31.86
C GLN A 293 7.08 27.96 -32.04
N LEU A 294 6.40 27.80 -33.19
CA LEU A 294 5.64 26.58 -33.53
C LEU A 294 6.38 25.62 -34.48
N HIS A 295 7.59 25.97 -34.95
CA HIS A 295 8.44 25.09 -35.77
C HIS A 295 9.81 24.77 -35.15
N THR A 296 10.01 25.03 -33.85
CA THR A 296 11.19 24.59 -33.07
C THR A 296 10.84 23.54 -32.01
N SER A 297 9.92 22.61 -32.34
CA SER A 297 9.70 21.38 -31.56
C SER A 297 9.86 20.10 -32.37
N GLN A 298 10.45 20.20 -33.57
CA GLN A 298 10.89 19.05 -34.37
C GLN A 298 12.24 19.39 -35.01
N ASN A 299 13.31 19.11 -34.27
CA ASN A 299 14.73 18.98 -34.63
C ASN A 299 15.63 19.70 -33.62
N GLN A 300 15.86 19.02 -32.48
CA GLN A 300 17.07 19.14 -31.66
C GLN A 300 17.32 17.75 -31.03
N GLN A 301 17.55 16.77 -31.91
CA GLN A 301 18.60 15.79 -31.67
C GLN A 301 19.85 16.38 -32.33
N ASP A 302 20.99 16.23 -31.68
CA ASP A 302 22.32 16.77 -32.02
C ASP A 302 22.56 18.24 -31.65
N GLN A 303 22.87 18.48 -30.36
CA GLN A 303 24.07 19.20 -29.88
C GLN A 303 23.91 19.58 -28.40
N ASP A 304 24.26 18.66 -27.50
CA ASP A 304 24.64 18.98 -26.11
C ASP A 304 25.99 18.28 -25.82
N GLN A 305 27.04 18.87 -26.39
CA GLN A 305 28.40 18.78 -25.88
C GLN A 305 28.87 20.21 -25.64
N ASN A 306 29.36 20.47 -24.44
CA ASN A 306 30.01 21.70 -23.97
C ASN A 306 29.07 22.88 -23.61
N ILE A 307 28.68 22.97 -22.34
CA ILE A 307 29.18 23.97 -21.36
C ILE A 307 28.43 23.72 -20.03
N TYR A 308 29.04 22.87 -19.20
CA TYR A 308 29.01 22.96 -17.74
C TYR A 308 30.48 22.86 -17.29
N GLU A 309 31.29 23.79 -17.80
CA GLU A 309 32.55 24.18 -17.18
C GLU A 309 32.32 25.58 -16.59
N ILE A 310 32.87 25.82 -15.41
CA ILE A 310 32.71 27.01 -14.56
C ILE A 310 31.46 26.96 -13.65
N ASP A 311 31.39 25.92 -12.82
CA ASP A 311 31.23 26.16 -11.37
C ASP A 311 32.09 25.18 -10.54
N GLN A 312 33.25 24.82 -11.10
CA GLN A 312 34.37 24.23 -10.37
C GLN A 312 35.41 25.33 -10.12
N GLN A 313 35.17 26.20 -9.15
CA GLN A 313 36.23 26.92 -8.42
C GLN A 313 35.66 27.71 -7.24
N GLN A 314 35.09 27.02 -6.24
CA GLN A 314 35.15 27.42 -4.82
C GLN A 314 34.45 26.37 -3.96
N HIS A 315 35.17 25.28 -3.66
CA HIS A 315 35.17 24.58 -2.37
C HIS A 315 36.07 23.34 -2.46
N GLN A 316 37.36 23.56 -2.66
CA GLN A 316 38.41 22.65 -2.20
C GLN A 316 39.05 23.29 -0.98
N LEU A 317 38.63 22.85 0.21
CA LEU A 317 39.42 22.84 1.45
C LEU A 317 38.59 22.12 2.51
N ASN A 318 38.62 20.79 2.45
CA ASN A 318 38.88 19.89 3.58
C ASN A 318 38.59 18.44 3.15
N SER A 319 39.62 17.62 3.28
CA SER A 319 39.71 16.22 2.87
C SER A 319 38.76 15.29 3.64
N PRO A 320 37.96 14.45 2.97
CA PRO A 320 37.23 13.35 3.61
C PRO A 320 38.05 12.04 3.58
N GLN A 321 39.31 12.10 4.01
CA GLN A 321 40.16 10.91 4.19
C GLN A 321 40.37 10.52 5.66
N GLU A 322 40.05 11.38 6.62
CA GLU A 322 40.13 11.04 8.06
C GLU A 322 38.82 10.48 8.65
N HIS A 323 37.69 10.61 7.93
CA HIS A 323 36.40 10.06 8.41
C HIS A 323 36.15 8.61 8.01
N LYS A 324 36.91 8.06 7.04
CA LYS A 324 36.79 6.65 6.63
C LYS A 324 37.55 5.71 7.57
N GLU A 325 38.62 6.17 8.22
CA GLU A 325 39.38 5.39 9.20
C GLU A 325 38.76 5.46 10.62
N GLN A 326 38.04 6.53 10.95
CA GLN A 326 37.25 6.59 12.20
C GLN A 326 35.97 5.74 12.13
N ILE A 327 35.32 5.64 10.96
CA ILE A 327 34.15 4.77 10.79
C ILE A 327 34.55 3.29 10.69
N LEU A 328 35.72 2.96 10.11
CA LEU A 328 36.24 1.58 10.12
C LEU A 328 36.69 1.12 11.51
N SER A 329 37.21 2.01 12.37
CA SER A 329 37.56 1.65 13.74
C SER A 329 36.34 1.54 14.66
N ILE A 330 35.26 2.28 14.41
CA ILE A 330 33.97 2.12 15.10
C ILE A 330 33.21 0.87 14.62
N LEU A 331 33.31 0.49 13.33
CA LEU A 331 32.74 -0.75 12.80
C LEU A 331 33.55 -2.02 13.15
N GLN A 332 34.78 -1.87 13.64
CA GLN A 332 35.60 -2.97 14.16
C GLN A 332 35.42 -3.21 15.67
N SER A 333 34.74 -2.32 16.40
CA SER A 333 34.45 -2.51 17.83
C SER A 333 33.14 -3.26 18.15
N ASP A 334 32.28 -3.54 17.16
CA ASP A 334 31.03 -4.29 17.37
C ASP A 334 31.10 -5.79 17.00
N LYS A 335 32.31 -6.33 16.85
CA LYS A 335 32.54 -7.78 16.83
C LYS A 335 33.01 -8.26 18.20
N GLN A 336 32.07 -8.33 19.14
CA GLN A 336 31.99 -9.38 20.18
C GLN A 336 30.72 -9.17 21.01
N ILE A 337 29.55 -9.35 20.40
CA ILE A 337 28.43 -9.94 21.13
C ILE A 337 28.42 -11.41 20.70
N GLU A 338 29.08 -12.26 21.49
CA GLU A 338 28.76 -13.68 21.50
C GLU A 338 27.27 -13.78 21.83
N ILE A 339 26.43 -14.04 20.83
CA ILE A 339 25.11 -14.60 21.08
C ILE A 339 25.40 -15.95 21.76
N GLN A 340 25.23 -16.00 23.08
CA GLN A 340 25.20 -17.28 23.77
C GLN A 340 24.07 -18.10 23.13
N ASP A 341 24.47 -19.16 22.41
CA ASP A 341 23.61 -20.23 21.90
C ASP A 341 23.02 -20.94 23.14
N GLU A 342 22.03 -20.33 23.80
CA GLU A 342 21.30 -20.86 24.95
C GLU A 342 20.49 -22.08 24.51
N THR A 343 21.18 -23.17 24.23
CA THR A 343 20.57 -24.47 23.98
C THR A 343 20.19 -25.07 25.33
N PRO A 344 18.90 -25.26 25.65
CA PRO A 344 18.51 -25.76 26.96
C PRO A 344 18.95 -27.22 27.16
N GLU A 345 19.17 -27.62 28.41
CA GLU A 345 19.38 -29.02 28.74
C GLU A 345 18.15 -29.86 28.35
N ALA A 346 18.40 -31.10 27.89
CA ALA A 346 17.31 -31.99 27.51
C ALA A 346 16.39 -32.25 28.72
N PRO A 347 15.06 -32.22 28.53
CA PRO A 347 14.10 -32.59 29.56
C PRO A 347 14.45 -33.92 30.22
N GLU A 348 14.21 -34.01 31.53
CA GLU A 348 14.59 -35.16 32.35
C GLU A 348 14.09 -36.49 31.75
N ILE A 349 12.89 -36.50 31.17
CA ILE A 349 12.32 -37.68 30.51
C ILE A 349 13.14 -38.16 29.30
N LEU A 350 13.75 -37.25 28.53
CA LEU A 350 14.62 -37.62 27.42
C LEU A 350 15.99 -38.11 27.92
N GLN A 351 16.53 -37.52 28.99
CA GLN A 351 17.76 -37.98 29.64
C GLN A 351 17.61 -39.42 30.13
N HIS A 352 16.48 -39.75 30.75
CA HIS A 352 16.14 -41.12 31.12
C HIS A 352 16.10 -42.07 29.92
N GLY A 353 15.55 -41.62 28.79
CA GLY A 353 15.52 -42.42 27.56
C GLY A 353 16.90 -42.87 27.09
N VAL A 354 17.93 -42.02 27.23
CA VAL A 354 19.33 -42.38 26.90
C VAL A 354 19.83 -43.55 27.75
N ILE A 355 19.54 -43.50 29.05
CA ILE A 355 19.93 -44.55 30.00
C ILE A 355 19.22 -45.86 29.64
N ILE A 356 17.92 -45.79 29.34
CA ILE A 356 17.13 -46.94 28.90
C ILE A 356 17.69 -47.55 27.61
N PHE A 357 18.07 -46.74 26.62
CA PHE A 357 18.67 -47.23 25.38
C PHE A 357 20.03 -47.90 25.61
N THR A 358 20.82 -47.40 26.56
CA THR A 358 22.12 -47.99 26.92
C THR A 358 21.95 -49.34 27.61
N ILE A 359 21.03 -49.45 28.58
CA ILE A 359 20.71 -50.72 29.24
C ILE A 359 20.20 -51.74 28.22
N TYR A 360 19.33 -51.31 27.30
CA TYR A 360 18.86 -52.16 26.20
C TYR A 360 20.01 -52.69 25.33
N GLY A 361 20.99 -51.85 25.01
CA GLY A 361 22.21 -52.25 24.31
C GLY A 361 23.02 -53.32 25.05
N LEU A 362 23.21 -53.15 26.36
CA LEU A 362 23.95 -54.12 27.19
C LEU A 362 23.25 -55.48 27.25
N ILE A 363 21.93 -55.49 27.43
CA ILE A 363 21.13 -56.73 27.41
C ILE A 363 21.24 -57.40 26.03
N THR A 364 21.14 -56.62 24.95
CA THR A 364 21.26 -57.12 23.58
C THR A 364 22.61 -57.80 23.32
N LEU A 365 23.72 -57.17 23.75
CA LEU A 365 25.06 -57.76 23.59
C LEU A 365 25.21 -59.09 24.31
N PHE A 366 24.60 -59.24 25.50
CA PHE A 366 24.60 -60.51 26.22
C PHE A 366 23.78 -61.58 25.50
N VAL A 367 22.57 -61.23 25.01
CA VAL A 367 21.69 -62.15 24.27
C VAL A 367 22.35 -62.63 22.96
N CYS A 368 23.14 -61.76 22.31
CA CYS A 368 23.92 -62.09 21.12
C CYS A 368 24.95 -63.22 21.32
N SER A 369 25.27 -63.61 22.56
CA SER A 369 26.17 -64.73 22.84
C SER A 369 25.64 -66.08 22.35
N ALA A 370 24.32 -66.27 22.27
CA ALA A 370 23.72 -67.52 21.79
C ALA A 370 22.50 -67.34 20.88
N LYS A 371 21.92 -66.13 20.78
CA LYS A 371 20.85 -65.81 19.84
C LYS A 371 21.36 -64.80 18.80
N PRO A 372 21.32 -65.11 17.49
CA PRO A 372 21.63 -64.14 16.46
C PRO A 372 20.53 -63.05 16.45
N SER A 373 20.79 -61.96 17.18
CA SER A 373 19.90 -60.80 17.33
C SER A 373 20.43 -59.59 16.56
N PHE A 374 20.81 -59.79 15.29
CA PHE A 374 21.37 -58.73 14.43
C PHE A 374 20.48 -57.49 14.36
N LEU A 375 19.16 -57.69 14.27
CA LEU A 375 18.20 -56.60 14.21
C LEU A 375 18.18 -55.75 15.50
N ASP A 376 18.34 -56.37 16.67
CA ASP A 376 18.44 -55.64 17.93
C ASP A 376 19.71 -54.82 18.01
N VAL A 377 20.84 -55.37 17.55
CA VAL A 377 22.11 -54.64 17.48
C VAL A 377 21.95 -53.42 16.57
N LEU A 378 21.29 -53.56 15.43
CA LEU A 378 21.03 -52.45 14.50
C LEU A 378 20.14 -51.37 15.14
N VAL A 379 19.08 -51.77 15.84
CA VAL A 379 18.20 -50.85 16.58
C VAL A 379 18.98 -50.12 17.68
N CYS A 380 19.84 -50.81 18.44
CA CYS A 380 20.69 -50.18 19.46
C CYS A 380 21.62 -49.11 18.86
N HIS A 381 22.27 -49.40 17.74
CA HIS A 381 23.11 -48.42 17.04
C HIS A 381 22.28 -47.24 16.54
N GLY A 382 21.09 -47.50 15.98
CA GLY A 382 20.16 -46.45 15.55
C GLY A 382 19.71 -45.53 16.69
N LEU A 383 19.41 -46.11 17.87
CA LEU A 383 19.08 -45.35 19.09
C LEU A 383 20.26 -44.50 19.56
N MET A 384 21.49 -45.04 19.55
CA MET A 384 22.68 -44.29 19.94
C MET A 384 23.02 -43.18 18.93
N PHE A 385 22.88 -43.42 17.63
CA PHE A 385 23.12 -42.42 16.59
C PHE A 385 22.13 -41.25 16.65
N THR A 386 20.94 -41.47 17.19
CA THR A 386 19.96 -40.39 17.43
C THR A 386 20.58 -39.25 18.24
N ILE A 387 21.49 -39.57 19.18
CA ILE A 387 22.11 -38.61 20.08
C ILE A 387 23.58 -38.36 19.70
N LEU A 388 24.38 -39.42 19.55
CA LEU A 388 25.83 -39.31 19.34
C LEU A 388 26.20 -38.71 17.98
N MET A 389 25.39 -38.99 16.95
CA MET A 389 25.58 -38.50 15.59
C MET A 389 24.57 -37.42 15.21
N ASP A 390 23.79 -36.95 16.20
CA ASP A 390 22.76 -35.93 16.01
C ASP A 390 21.77 -36.27 14.88
N ARG A 391 21.23 -37.49 14.92
CA ARG A 391 20.20 -38.00 14.00
C ARG A 391 18.80 -37.89 14.62
N PHE A 392 18.52 -36.77 15.29
CA PHE A 392 17.26 -36.55 16.01
C PHE A 392 16.13 -36.08 15.08
N GLU A 393 16.00 -36.67 13.89
CA GLU A 393 14.95 -36.32 12.91
C GLU A 393 13.79 -37.34 12.97
N PRO A 394 12.53 -36.92 12.72
CA PRO A 394 11.37 -37.80 12.81
C PRO A 394 11.50 -39.05 11.91
N PHE A 395 12.11 -38.91 10.74
CA PHE A 395 12.33 -40.02 9.81
C PHE A 395 13.24 -41.09 10.40
N HIS A 396 14.41 -40.71 10.92
CA HIS A 396 15.36 -41.64 11.57
C HIS A 396 14.71 -42.34 12.76
N ILE A 397 14.00 -41.60 13.62
CA ILE A 397 13.34 -42.17 14.80
C ILE A 397 12.22 -43.15 14.39
N LYS A 398 11.45 -42.85 13.35
CA LYS A 398 10.46 -43.79 12.77
C LYS A 398 11.12 -45.04 12.21
N LEU A 399 12.26 -44.91 11.53
CA LEU A 399 13.01 -46.04 10.99
C LEU A 399 13.52 -46.97 12.11
N VAL A 400 14.09 -46.39 13.16
CA VAL A 400 14.51 -47.14 14.36
C VAL A 400 13.31 -47.81 15.03
N GLY A 401 12.16 -47.12 15.10
CA GLY A 401 10.91 -47.67 15.63
C GLY A 401 10.37 -48.84 14.79
N ALA A 402 10.43 -48.76 13.46
CA ALA A 402 10.06 -49.86 12.58
C ALA A 402 10.98 -51.08 12.77
N GLY A 403 12.29 -50.85 12.92
CA GLY A 403 13.25 -51.90 13.26
C GLY A 403 12.96 -52.56 14.61
N LEU A 404 12.58 -51.76 15.61
CA LEU A 404 12.20 -52.26 16.94
C LEU A 404 10.93 -53.13 16.87
N LEU A 405 9.92 -52.72 16.12
CA LEU A 405 8.70 -53.52 15.90
C LEU A 405 8.99 -54.84 15.17
N ALA A 406 9.79 -54.79 14.10
CA ALA A 406 10.23 -55.99 13.40
C ALA A 406 11.01 -56.94 14.34
N SER A 407 11.78 -56.39 15.27
CA SER A 407 12.49 -57.18 16.28
C SER A 407 11.58 -57.81 17.32
N ILE A 408 10.53 -57.11 17.76
CA ILE A 408 9.50 -57.68 18.64
C ILE A 408 8.82 -58.88 17.95
N LEU A 409 8.51 -58.77 16.66
CA LEU A 409 7.94 -59.89 15.89
C LEU A 409 8.92 -61.06 15.77
N TYR A 410 10.20 -60.77 15.51
CA TYR A 410 11.24 -61.80 15.48
C TYR A 410 11.38 -62.54 16.81
N ASP A 411 11.33 -61.82 17.94
CA ASP A 411 11.36 -62.44 19.27
C ASP A 411 10.19 -63.39 19.49
N ILE A 412 8.97 -63.01 19.09
CA ILE A 412 7.79 -63.87 19.21
C ILE A 412 8.00 -65.19 18.45
N LEU A 413 8.52 -65.11 17.23
CA LEU A 413 8.81 -66.29 16.41
C LEU A 413 9.94 -67.14 17.02
N TRP A 414 11.01 -66.50 17.49
CA TRP A 414 12.15 -67.18 18.10
C TRP A 414 11.74 -67.87 19.41
N MET A 415 11.03 -67.17 20.29
CA MET A 415 10.53 -67.75 21.55
C MET A 415 9.58 -68.92 21.28
N LYS A 416 8.70 -68.82 20.26
CA LYS A 416 7.84 -69.94 19.86
C LYS A 416 8.65 -71.17 19.45
N GLN A 417 9.74 -71.00 18.70
CA GLN A 417 10.59 -72.10 18.24
C GLN A 417 11.43 -72.71 19.40
N TYR A 418 11.94 -71.88 20.30
CA TYR A 418 12.98 -72.26 21.26
C TYR A 418 12.51 -72.27 22.73
N HIS A 419 11.22 -72.08 23.02
CA HIS A 419 10.68 -72.15 24.39
C HIS A 419 10.99 -73.46 25.13
N LEU A 420 11.18 -74.56 24.39
CA LEU A 420 11.48 -75.88 24.94
C LEU A 420 12.93 -76.03 25.43
N TRP A 421 13.85 -75.12 25.07
CA TRP A 421 15.26 -75.13 25.51
C TRP A 421 15.43 -75.11 27.03
N TRP A 422 14.40 -74.72 27.79
CA TRP A 422 14.43 -74.80 29.24
C TRP A 422 14.47 -76.24 29.78
N TYR A 423 13.72 -77.13 29.13
CA TYR A 423 13.48 -78.52 29.54
C TYR A 423 14.19 -79.56 28.65
N SER A 424 14.82 -79.09 27.58
CA SER A 424 15.39 -79.91 26.53
C SER A 424 16.85 -80.26 26.84
N ASP A 425 17.17 -81.56 26.83
CA ASP A 425 18.54 -82.08 26.70
C ASP A 425 19.01 -82.14 25.23
N ASP A 426 18.30 -81.47 24.31
CA ASP A 426 18.48 -81.55 22.86
C ASP A 426 19.92 -81.21 22.45
N GLN A 427 20.63 -82.27 22.05
CA GLN A 427 22.03 -82.29 21.61
C GLN A 427 22.20 -81.79 20.17
N ASN A 428 21.14 -81.28 19.52
CA ASN A 428 21.21 -80.78 18.14
C ASN A 428 21.90 -79.42 17.95
N ASN A 429 22.64 -78.93 18.97
CA ASN A 429 23.70 -77.94 18.77
C ASN A 429 25.07 -78.63 18.94
N PRO A 430 25.75 -79.06 17.86
CA PRO A 430 26.88 -79.98 17.95
C PRO A 430 28.15 -79.41 18.60
N GLU A 431 28.24 -78.10 18.87
CA GLU A 431 29.51 -77.45 19.20
C GLU A 431 29.72 -77.13 20.71
N TRP A 432 28.69 -77.16 21.57
CA TRP A 432 28.76 -76.46 22.88
C TRP A 432 28.73 -77.36 24.13
N GLY A 433 28.43 -78.66 24.01
CA GLY A 433 28.54 -79.65 25.10
C GLY A 433 27.66 -79.40 26.35
N LEU A 434 27.77 -80.29 27.36
CA LEU A 434 26.99 -80.26 28.61
C LEU A 434 27.16 -78.97 29.44
N ASN A 435 28.27 -78.24 29.25
CA ASN A 435 28.57 -77.01 29.98
C ASN A 435 27.76 -75.79 29.49
N ALA A 436 27.12 -75.87 28.31
CA ALA A 436 26.38 -74.75 27.73
C ALA A 436 24.90 -74.69 28.13
N VAL A 437 24.36 -75.74 28.76
CA VAL A 437 22.93 -75.80 29.16
C VAL A 437 22.55 -74.65 30.10
N ASN A 438 23.42 -74.35 31.08
CA ASN A 438 23.19 -73.23 32.00
C ASN A 438 23.23 -71.88 31.27
N LEU A 439 24.17 -71.69 30.35
CA LEU A 439 24.27 -70.48 29.54
C LEU A 439 23.03 -70.27 28.67
N LEU A 440 22.54 -71.32 28.02
CA LEU A 440 21.32 -71.27 27.18
C LEU A 440 20.08 -70.91 28.00
N ARG A 441 19.94 -71.44 29.22
CA ARG A 441 18.85 -71.06 30.14
C ARG A 441 18.93 -69.58 30.54
N PHE A 442 20.13 -69.07 30.82
CA PHE A 442 20.32 -67.64 31.08
C PHE A 442 19.97 -66.80 29.85
N VAL A 443 20.44 -67.16 28.66
CA VAL A 443 20.11 -66.43 27.43
C VAL A 443 18.61 -66.45 27.16
N LEU A 444 17.92 -67.55 27.45
CA LEU A 444 16.46 -67.64 27.34
C LEU A 444 15.77 -66.65 28.30
N ILE A 445 16.16 -66.60 29.57
CA ILE A 445 15.63 -65.62 30.55
C ILE A 445 15.87 -64.18 30.07
N PHE A 446 17.10 -63.88 29.67
CA PHE A 446 17.46 -62.55 29.19
C PHE A 446 16.72 -62.19 27.89
N THR A 447 16.38 -63.17 27.04
CA THR A 447 15.54 -62.95 25.84
C THR A 447 14.11 -62.55 26.23
N TYR A 448 13.49 -63.22 27.21
CA TYR A 448 12.16 -62.83 27.71
C TYR A 448 12.19 -61.45 28.38
N MET A 449 13.23 -61.18 29.19
CA MET A 449 13.42 -59.86 29.79
C MET A 449 13.61 -58.77 28.72
N GLN A 450 14.45 -59.02 27.72
CA GLN A 450 14.70 -58.11 26.60
C GLN A 450 13.41 -57.84 25.82
N PHE A 451 12.61 -58.88 25.54
CA PHE A 451 11.31 -58.75 24.87
C PHE A 451 10.37 -57.79 25.62
N LEU A 452 10.23 -57.95 26.94
CA LEU A 452 9.42 -57.03 27.75
C LEU A 452 10.04 -55.62 27.81
N TYR A 453 11.37 -55.54 27.86
CA TYR A 453 12.09 -54.28 27.89
C TYR A 453 11.90 -53.46 26.61
N LYS A 454 11.68 -54.09 25.45
CA LYS A 454 11.40 -53.42 24.17
C LYS A 454 10.17 -52.51 24.26
N PHE A 455 9.17 -52.82 25.08
CA PHE A 455 8.01 -51.93 25.28
C PHE A 455 8.38 -50.64 26.03
N VAL A 456 9.31 -50.72 26.99
CA VAL A 456 9.86 -49.55 27.67
C VAL A 456 10.69 -48.72 26.69
N VAL A 457 11.50 -49.37 25.84
CA VAL A 457 12.24 -48.69 24.76
C VAL A 457 11.28 -48.01 23.79
N CYS A 458 10.17 -48.64 23.40
CA CYS A 458 9.13 -48.04 22.55
C CYS A 458 8.56 -46.76 23.16
N TYR A 459 8.26 -46.76 24.47
CA TYR A 459 7.73 -45.59 25.16
C TYR A 459 8.71 -44.40 25.09
N TYR A 460 9.98 -44.62 25.43
CA TYR A 460 10.97 -43.54 25.35
C TYR A 460 11.28 -43.12 23.91
N LEU A 461 11.29 -44.07 22.97
CA LEU A 461 11.43 -43.76 21.54
C LEU A 461 10.28 -42.89 21.02
N TYR A 462 9.06 -43.12 21.51
CA TYR A 462 7.91 -42.28 21.22
C TYR A 462 8.06 -40.86 21.80
N GLN A 463 8.61 -40.71 23.01
CA GLN A 463 8.90 -39.38 23.57
C GLN A 463 9.96 -38.65 22.74
N PHE A 464 11.02 -39.34 22.32
CA PHE A 464 12.00 -38.80 21.38
C PHE A 464 11.35 -38.39 20.05
N HIS A 465 10.45 -39.22 19.51
CA HIS A 465 9.70 -38.90 18.31
C HIS A 465 8.87 -37.63 18.48
N ARG A 466 8.10 -37.51 19.58
CA ARG A 466 7.22 -36.36 19.84
C ARG A 466 7.98 -35.05 19.88
N GLU A 467 9.12 -35.03 20.57
CA GLU A 467 9.99 -33.86 20.61
C GLU A 467 10.75 -33.65 19.29
N SER A 468 10.92 -34.69 18.49
CA SER A 468 11.58 -34.58 17.18
C SER A 468 10.74 -33.91 16.10
N ILE A 469 9.40 -33.87 16.26
CA ILE A 469 8.47 -33.28 15.29
C ILE A 469 8.73 -31.77 15.12
N ASP A 470 9.13 -31.09 16.19
CA ASP A 470 9.44 -29.67 16.14
C ASP A 470 10.90 -29.46 15.69
N PRO A 471 11.13 -28.84 14.51
CA PRO A 471 12.46 -28.64 13.97
C PRO A 471 13.29 -27.60 14.75
N THR A 472 12.63 -26.72 15.52
CA THR A 472 13.28 -25.62 16.25
C THR A 472 13.88 -26.06 17.58
N LYS A 473 13.40 -27.18 18.14
CA LYS A 473 13.88 -27.71 19.43
C LYS A 473 15.30 -28.25 19.32
N ARG A 474 16.16 -27.72 20.18
CA ARG A 474 17.56 -28.14 20.35
C ARG A 474 17.79 -28.48 21.81
N TYR A 475 18.55 -29.53 22.06
CA TYR A 475 18.82 -30.01 23.40
C TYR A 475 20.29 -30.31 23.63
N VAL A 476 20.73 -30.14 24.87
CA VAL A 476 22.00 -30.67 25.36
C VAL A 476 21.74 -31.92 26.19
N PHE A 477 22.20 -33.07 25.72
CA PHE A 477 22.22 -34.33 26.48
C PHE A 477 23.55 -34.45 27.22
N THR A 478 23.52 -34.79 28.50
CA THR A 478 24.74 -34.96 29.30
C THR A 478 24.92 -36.44 29.59
N ILE A 479 25.85 -37.08 28.90
CA ILE A 479 26.13 -38.52 29.07
C ILE A 479 27.59 -38.65 29.52
N TRP A 480 27.83 -39.27 30.68
CA TRP A 480 29.19 -39.45 31.23
C TRP A 480 29.99 -38.13 31.36
N LYS A 481 29.32 -37.03 31.72
CA LYS A 481 29.89 -35.66 31.77
C LYS A 481 30.30 -35.06 30.41
N ILE A 482 29.99 -35.73 29.30
CA ILE A 482 30.15 -35.20 27.95
C ILE A 482 28.81 -34.64 27.49
N GLN A 483 28.83 -33.41 26.99
CA GLN A 483 27.65 -32.74 26.46
C GLN A 483 27.51 -33.01 24.97
N TYR A 484 26.41 -33.66 24.59
CA TYR A 484 26.02 -33.91 23.21
C TYR A 484 24.93 -32.92 22.83
N LYS A 485 25.24 -32.01 21.90
CA LYS A 485 24.26 -31.09 21.36
C LYS A 485 23.50 -31.81 20.24
N VAL A 486 22.18 -31.87 20.38
CA VAL A 486 21.30 -32.62 19.49
C VAL A 486 20.23 -31.66 18.94
N GLY A 487 19.91 -31.81 17.65
CA GLY A 487 19.11 -30.88 16.85
C GLY A 487 19.94 -29.88 16.04
N LYS A 488 21.27 -30.06 15.91
CA LYS A 488 22.19 -29.17 15.14
C LYS A 488 22.44 -29.63 13.70
N ASN A 489 22.56 -30.94 13.48
CA ASN A 489 22.81 -31.64 12.21
C ASN A 489 21.54 -32.12 11.52
N ARG A 490 20.37 -31.86 12.11
CA ARG A 490 19.22 -31.61 11.25
C ARG A 490 19.74 -30.58 10.28
N GLU A 491 19.60 -30.80 8.98
CA GLU A 491 19.54 -29.67 8.10
C GLU A 491 18.51 -28.75 8.77
N SER A 492 19.02 -27.76 9.51
CA SER A 492 18.78 -26.47 8.97
C SER A 492 19.09 -26.65 7.47
N VAL A 493 18.03 -26.88 6.69
CA VAL A 493 17.59 -25.78 5.85
C VAL A 493 17.75 -24.64 6.81
N SER A 494 18.97 -24.08 6.77
CA SER A 494 19.15 -22.79 7.28
C SER A 494 17.97 -22.17 6.53
N CYS A 495 17.03 -21.64 7.29
CA CYS A 495 16.98 -20.23 7.12
C CYS A 495 18.46 -19.76 7.04
N GLN A 496 19.10 -19.84 5.86
CA GLN A 496 19.16 -18.68 5.01
C GLN A 496 17.89 -17.93 5.41
N SER A 497 18.01 -17.16 6.49
CA SER A 497 17.78 -15.76 6.37
C SER A 497 18.49 -15.42 5.08
N PHE A 498 17.80 -15.69 3.96
CA PHE A 498 18.00 -15.00 2.73
C PHE A 498 17.79 -13.59 3.26
N SER A 499 18.90 -12.93 3.55
CA SER A 499 18.86 -11.57 4.02
C SER A 499 18.51 -10.82 2.74
N TYR A 500 17.23 -10.87 2.41
CA TYR A 500 16.68 -10.22 1.25
C TYR A 500 16.89 -8.74 1.52
N ARG A 501 17.67 -8.10 0.67
CA ARG A 501 17.83 -6.65 0.69
C ARG A 501 17.07 -6.10 -0.50
N LEU A 502 16.38 -5.00 -0.26
CA LEU A 502 15.69 -4.27 -1.30
C LEU A 502 16.59 -3.14 -1.78
N SER A 503 16.63 -2.93 -3.09
CA SER A 503 17.22 -1.73 -3.68
C SER A 503 16.19 -1.05 -4.56
N GLU A 504 16.03 0.25 -4.37
CA GLU A 504 15.19 1.08 -5.21
C GLU A 504 16.02 1.69 -6.33
N GLN A 505 15.50 1.67 -7.56
CA GLN A 505 16.16 2.25 -8.72
C GLN A 505 15.17 3.05 -9.55
N GLY A 506 15.59 4.21 -10.06
CA GLY A 506 14.80 5.06 -10.94
C GLY A 506 13.83 5.98 -10.20
N GLN A 507 13.05 6.75 -10.96
CA GLN A 507 12.02 7.66 -10.47
C GLN A 507 10.81 7.67 -11.43
N GLY A 508 9.63 8.00 -10.91
CA GLY A 508 8.39 8.05 -11.69
C GLY A 508 8.12 6.73 -12.43
N PHE A 509 7.96 6.79 -13.75
CA PHE A 509 7.72 5.61 -14.61
C PHE A 509 8.86 4.59 -14.66
N SER A 510 10.08 4.99 -14.28
CA SER A 510 11.27 4.11 -14.26
C SER A 510 11.53 3.48 -12.89
N TYR A 511 10.73 3.86 -11.88
CA TYR A 511 10.90 3.38 -10.51
C TYR A 511 10.62 1.88 -10.42
N LYS A 512 11.55 1.16 -9.80
CA LYS A 512 11.46 -0.28 -9.56
C LYS A 512 12.17 -0.67 -8.28
N ILE A 513 11.65 -1.69 -7.62
CA ILE A 513 12.24 -2.31 -6.44
C ILE A 513 12.83 -3.65 -6.87
N ASN A 514 14.12 -3.83 -6.65
CA ASN A 514 14.82 -5.08 -6.95
C ASN A 514 15.11 -5.85 -5.66
N LEU A 515 15.02 -7.17 -5.74
CA LEU A 515 15.37 -8.10 -4.68
C LEU A 515 16.84 -8.50 -4.79
N HIS A 516 17.57 -8.45 -3.69
CA HIS A 516 18.94 -8.95 -3.60
C HIS A 516 19.05 -10.04 -2.55
N CYS A 517 19.76 -11.11 -2.88
CA CYS A 517 20.23 -12.10 -1.92
C CYS A 517 21.73 -12.29 -2.12
N ASN A 518 22.52 -12.19 -1.03
CA ASN A 518 23.98 -12.33 -1.06
C ASN A 518 24.63 -11.46 -2.17
N ASP A 519 24.17 -10.21 -2.28
CA ASP A 519 24.59 -9.21 -3.28
C ASP A 519 24.35 -9.59 -4.75
N THR A 520 23.48 -10.57 -5.00
CA THR A 520 22.99 -10.93 -6.34
C THR A 520 21.51 -10.58 -6.49
N ILE A 521 21.14 -10.01 -7.63
CA ILE A 521 19.73 -9.73 -7.95
C ILE A 521 19.00 -11.06 -8.15
N LYS A 522 17.83 -11.18 -7.53
CA LYS A 522 16.95 -12.34 -7.58
C LYS A 522 15.58 -11.97 -8.08
N SER A 523 14.88 -12.95 -8.66
CA SER A 523 13.48 -12.82 -9.03
C SER A 523 12.58 -12.85 -7.79
N PHE A 524 11.71 -11.85 -7.66
CA PHE A 524 10.64 -11.88 -6.66
C PHE A 524 9.69 -13.07 -6.87
N TRP A 525 9.40 -13.42 -8.12
CA TRP A 525 8.46 -14.48 -8.44
C TRP A 525 9.11 -15.87 -8.40
N HIS A 526 10.29 -16.03 -9.00
CA HIS A 526 10.85 -17.35 -9.32
C HIS A 526 11.89 -17.85 -8.33
N ASP A 527 12.68 -16.95 -7.73
CA ASP A 527 13.86 -17.32 -6.92
C ASP A 527 13.56 -17.41 -5.41
N ILE A 528 12.40 -16.92 -4.96
CA ILE A 528 11.97 -17.09 -3.56
C ILE A 528 11.27 -18.44 -3.43
N PRO A 529 11.72 -19.33 -2.54
CA PRO A 529 11.03 -20.59 -2.32
C PRO A 529 9.65 -20.35 -1.69
N ILE A 530 8.60 -21.00 -2.21
CA ILE A 530 7.25 -20.89 -1.64
C ILE A 530 7.17 -21.39 -0.19
N TYR A 531 7.75 -22.56 0.09
CA TYR A 531 7.70 -23.18 1.42
C TYR A 531 9.04 -22.96 2.13
N PRO A 532 9.08 -22.18 3.23
CA PRO A 532 10.30 -21.96 4.00
C PRO A 532 10.74 -23.23 4.73
N ILE A 533 9.79 -24.11 5.07
CA ILE A 533 10.02 -25.39 5.73
C ILE A 533 9.40 -26.49 4.87
N LYS A 534 10.21 -27.50 4.56
CA LYS A 534 9.77 -28.64 3.74
C LYS A 534 8.62 -29.38 4.44
N ASP A 535 7.63 -29.80 3.65
CA ASP A 535 6.44 -30.56 4.08
C ASP A 535 5.51 -29.82 5.08
N GLN A 536 5.72 -28.52 5.29
CA GLN A 536 4.85 -27.66 6.10
C GLN A 536 4.07 -26.69 5.21
N TYR A 537 2.89 -27.12 4.75
CA TYR A 537 2.12 -26.40 3.72
C TYR A 537 1.27 -25.24 4.24
N ASN A 538 1.10 -25.11 5.57
CA ASN A 538 0.32 -24.04 6.18
C ASN A 538 1.13 -22.74 6.39
N ILE A 539 2.46 -22.80 6.21
CA ILE A 539 3.36 -21.65 6.28
C ILE A 539 4.04 -21.48 4.93
N ILE A 540 3.97 -20.26 4.39
CA ILE A 540 4.52 -19.91 3.08
C ILE A 540 5.35 -18.63 3.19
N ASN A 541 6.32 -18.45 2.31
CA ASN A 541 6.89 -17.12 2.06
C ASN A 541 5.90 -16.33 1.21
N VAL A 542 5.76 -15.05 1.49
CA VAL A 542 4.94 -14.11 0.72
C VAL A 542 5.71 -12.82 0.51
N GLY A 543 5.37 -12.08 -0.55
CA GLY A 543 5.89 -10.75 -0.80
C GLY A 543 4.79 -9.69 -0.71
N ILE A 544 5.11 -8.51 -0.17
CA ILE A 544 4.19 -7.37 -0.14
C ILE A 544 4.40 -6.50 -1.36
N GLU A 545 3.33 -6.14 -2.04
CA GLU A 545 3.35 -5.18 -3.14
C GLU A 545 2.77 -3.84 -2.69
N ILE A 546 1.61 -3.89 -2.02
CA ILE A 546 0.86 -2.69 -1.62
C ILE A 546 0.61 -2.78 -0.12
N PRO A 547 1.34 -2.02 0.69
CA PRO A 547 1.07 -1.96 2.11
C PRO A 547 -0.33 -1.45 2.39
N LYS A 548 -0.85 -1.83 3.57
CA LYS A 548 -2.12 -1.36 4.10
C LYS A 548 -2.18 0.16 4.07
N GLU A 549 -3.35 0.69 3.73
CA GLU A 549 -3.57 2.14 3.64
C GLU A 549 -2.65 2.85 2.62
N ARG A 550 -2.18 2.12 1.59
CA ARG A 550 -1.54 2.70 0.39
C ARG A 550 -2.43 2.54 -0.84
N LEU A 551 -2.25 3.43 -1.83
CA LEU A 551 -3.05 3.48 -3.05
C LEU A 551 -2.26 3.13 -4.32
N ALA A 552 -0.94 3.32 -4.33
CA ALA A 552 -0.12 3.02 -5.49
C ALA A 552 -0.23 1.54 -5.84
N LYS A 553 -0.66 1.23 -7.07
CA LYS A 553 -0.81 -0.15 -7.53
C LYS A 553 0.55 -0.68 -7.96
N PHE A 554 1.31 -1.16 -6.98
CA PHE A 554 2.53 -1.92 -7.22
C PHE A 554 2.20 -3.37 -7.53
N GLU A 555 3.00 -3.98 -8.40
CA GLU A 555 2.90 -5.39 -8.78
C GLU A 555 4.27 -5.95 -9.14
N VAL A 556 4.46 -7.24 -8.91
CA VAL A 556 5.59 -8.00 -9.42
C VAL A 556 5.54 -8.00 -10.95
N SER A 557 6.60 -7.52 -11.59
CA SER A 557 6.60 -7.41 -13.05
C SER A 557 6.73 -8.79 -13.70
N LYS A 558 5.77 -9.14 -14.57
CA LYS A 558 5.86 -10.36 -15.40
C LYS A 558 6.96 -10.25 -16.46
N THR A 559 7.16 -9.06 -17.03
CA THR A 559 7.90 -8.89 -18.28
C THR A 559 9.32 -8.33 -18.11
N ILE A 560 9.67 -7.84 -16.93
CA ILE A 560 11.01 -7.32 -16.64
C ILE A 560 11.84 -8.41 -15.98
N LYS A 561 13.08 -8.60 -16.47
CA LYS A 561 14.02 -9.58 -15.92
C LYS A 561 14.19 -9.44 -14.40
N TYR A 562 14.18 -10.57 -13.70
CA TYR A 562 14.15 -10.66 -12.23
C TYR A 562 12.88 -10.11 -11.58
N ASN A 563 11.82 -9.89 -12.36
CA ASN A 563 10.48 -9.58 -11.89
C ASN A 563 10.45 -8.53 -10.76
N PRO A 564 11.09 -7.35 -10.92
CA PRO A 564 11.07 -6.32 -9.90
C PRO A 564 9.65 -5.84 -9.64
N ILE A 565 9.39 -5.34 -8.43
CA ILE A 565 8.11 -4.71 -8.13
C ILE A 565 8.10 -3.31 -8.75
N VAL A 566 7.10 -3.04 -9.57
CA VAL A 566 6.92 -1.78 -10.30
C VAL A 566 5.50 -1.28 -10.13
N GLN A 567 5.29 0.03 -10.29
CA GLN A 567 3.95 0.57 -10.27
C GLN A 567 3.28 0.38 -11.63
N ASP A 568 2.08 -0.20 -11.63
CA ASP A 568 1.25 -0.39 -12.82
C ASP A 568 0.99 0.96 -13.52
N GLN A 569 0.91 0.93 -14.84
CA GLN A 569 0.75 2.11 -15.69
C GLN A 569 -0.56 1.97 -16.48
N LYS A 570 -1.40 3.01 -16.41
CA LYS A 570 -2.62 3.08 -17.22
C LYS A 570 -2.55 4.23 -18.22
N LYS A 571 -3.33 4.17 -19.29
CA LYS A 571 -3.51 5.33 -20.18
C LYS A 571 -4.42 6.36 -19.50
N LYS A 572 -4.09 7.64 -19.66
CA LYS A 572 -4.98 8.74 -19.25
C LYS A 572 -6.28 8.67 -20.03
N LYS A 573 -7.40 9.01 -19.37
CA LYS A 573 -8.70 9.07 -20.04
C LYS A 573 -8.66 10.16 -21.11
N ASN A 574 -8.84 9.78 -22.38
CA ASN A 574 -8.79 10.64 -23.57
C ASN A 574 -7.39 11.13 -24.01
N SER A 575 -6.31 10.43 -23.63
CA SER A 575 -4.96 10.68 -24.15
C SER A 575 -4.20 9.37 -24.35
N ASP A 576 -3.24 9.36 -25.26
CA ASP A 576 -2.29 8.24 -25.42
C ASP A 576 -1.14 8.29 -24.40
N GLU A 577 -1.07 9.34 -23.58
CA GLU A 577 -0.12 9.42 -22.48
C GLU A 577 -0.42 8.40 -21.38
N LYS A 578 0.66 7.83 -20.82
CA LYS A 578 0.59 6.94 -19.65
C LYS A 578 0.61 7.75 -18.36
N GLU A 579 -0.03 7.22 -17.33
CA GLU A 579 0.04 7.69 -15.96
C GLU A 579 0.20 6.50 -14.99
N LEU A 580 0.82 6.75 -13.84
CA LEU A 580 0.97 5.77 -12.78
C LEU A 580 -0.40 5.45 -12.16
N ARG A 581 -0.68 4.17 -11.93
CA ARG A 581 -1.99 3.72 -11.45
C ARG A 581 -2.06 3.76 -9.93
N TYR A 582 -3.19 4.28 -9.45
CA TYR A 582 -3.58 4.29 -8.05
C TYR A 582 -4.98 3.69 -7.91
N TYR A 583 -5.19 2.90 -6.86
CA TYR A 583 -6.53 2.51 -6.45
C TYR A 583 -7.32 3.71 -5.92
N ALA A 584 -8.64 3.68 -6.08
CA ALA A 584 -9.52 4.74 -5.61
C ALA A 584 -9.78 4.71 -4.09
N GLN A 585 -9.47 3.60 -3.43
CA GLN A 585 -9.73 3.41 -2.00
C GLN A 585 -8.60 2.66 -1.31
N PHE A 586 -8.35 3.01 -0.05
CA PHE A 586 -7.41 2.33 0.84
C PHE A 586 -7.86 0.90 1.14
N ALA A 587 -6.89 -0.02 1.18
CA ALA A 587 -7.13 -1.39 1.61
C ALA A 587 -6.95 -1.51 3.13
N PRO A 588 -7.84 -2.26 3.84
CA PRO A 588 -7.69 -2.53 5.27
C PRO A 588 -6.66 -3.64 5.59
N PHE A 589 -5.96 -4.15 4.57
CA PHE A 589 -4.98 -5.24 4.61
C PHE A 589 -3.75 -4.85 3.77
N ASN A 590 -2.61 -5.50 4.00
CA ASN A 590 -1.51 -5.46 3.04
C ASN A 590 -1.81 -6.44 1.89
N TYR A 591 -1.40 -6.09 0.68
CA TYR A 591 -1.63 -6.88 -0.53
C TYR A 591 -0.29 -7.29 -1.14
N GLY A 592 -0.25 -8.46 -1.74
CA GLY A 592 0.90 -8.91 -2.51
C GLY A 592 0.68 -10.30 -3.07
N PHE A 593 1.74 -11.10 -3.15
CA PHE A 593 1.75 -12.34 -3.92
C PHE A 593 2.44 -13.51 -3.19
N ILE A 594 2.17 -14.72 -3.68
CA ILE A 594 2.87 -15.95 -3.29
C ILE A 594 3.91 -16.29 -4.39
N PRO A 595 5.21 -16.31 -4.09
CA PRO A 595 6.23 -16.69 -5.05
C PRO A 595 6.06 -18.15 -5.50
N GLN A 596 6.55 -18.46 -6.70
CA GLN A 596 6.47 -19.78 -7.34
C GLN A 596 5.04 -20.33 -7.48
N THR A 597 4.02 -19.47 -7.55
CA THR A 597 2.65 -19.86 -7.90
C THR A 597 2.25 -19.22 -9.22
N TRP A 598 1.23 -19.77 -9.89
CA TRP A 598 0.70 -19.21 -11.13
C TRP A 598 -0.77 -19.59 -11.34
N GLU A 599 -1.60 -18.59 -11.65
CA GLU A 599 -2.99 -18.73 -12.10
C GLU A 599 -3.01 -18.93 -13.62
N ASN A 600 -3.10 -20.20 -14.06
CA ASN A 600 -2.86 -20.57 -15.45
C ASN A 600 -3.98 -20.09 -16.40
N SER A 601 -3.63 -19.20 -17.33
CA SER A 601 -4.54 -18.68 -18.38
C SER A 601 -4.72 -19.58 -19.61
N THR A 602 -4.04 -20.72 -19.67
CA THR A 602 -4.02 -21.60 -20.86
C THR A 602 -5.05 -22.73 -20.77
N VAL A 603 -5.55 -23.02 -19.58
CA VAL A 603 -6.52 -24.07 -19.29
C VAL A 603 -7.76 -23.49 -18.62
N ASP A 604 -8.86 -24.23 -18.68
CA ASP A 604 -10.07 -23.93 -17.91
C ASP A 604 -9.82 -24.34 -16.45
N LEU A 605 -9.94 -23.38 -15.53
CA LEU A 605 -9.80 -23.60 -14.10
C LEU A 605 -11.16 -23.85 -13.43
N HIS A 606 -12.21 -23.15 -13.88
CA HIS A 606 -13.56 -23.30 -13.34
C HIS A 606 -14.62 -22.74 -14.29
N ASP A 607 -15.64 -23.54 -14.62
CA ASP A 607 -16.82 -23.14 -15.40
C ASP A 607 -16.51 -22.39 -16.71
N GLY A 608 -15.42 -22.73 -17.38
CA GLY A 608 -14.99 -22.10 -18.64
C GLY A 608 -14.09 -20.88 -18.45
N PHE A 609 -13.83 -20.46 -17.21
CA PHE A 609 -12.96 -19.34 -16.87
C PHE A 609 -11.52 -19.79 -16.63
N LYS A 610 -10.58 -18.91 -16.96
CA LYS A 610 -9.13 -19.16 -16.90
C LYS A 610 -8.47 -18.23 -15.88
N GLY A 611 -7.25 -18.54 -15.45
CA GLY A 611 -6.48 -17.66 -14.56
C GLY A 611 -6.03 -16.35 -15.24
N ASP A 612 -5.59 -15.40 -14.44
CA ASP A 612 -5.17 -14.03 -14.82
C ASP A 612 -3.67 -13.90 -15.21
N ASP A 613 -2.97 -15.02 -15.31
CA ASP A 613 -1.53 -15.11 -15.58
C ASP A 613 -0.59 -14.56 -14.50
N ASP A 614 -1.09 -14.25 -13.30
CA ASP A 614 -0.27 -13.74 -12.18
C ASP A 614 0.06 -14.83 -11.14
N PRO A 615 1.04 -14.60 -10.24
CA PRO A 615 1.13 -15.39 -9.03
C PRO A 615 -0.12 -15.21 -8.16
N LEU A 616 -0.46 -16.21 -7.36
CA LEU A 616 -1.59 -16.14 -6.43
C LEU A 616 -1.45 -14.94 -5.50
N ASP A 617 -2.54 -14.20 -5.33
CA ASP A 617 -2.58 -13.00 -4.50
C ASP A 617 -2.79 -13.32 -3.02
N ILE A 618 -2.25 -12.46 -2.16
CA ILE A 618 -2.44 -12.52 -0.71
C ILE A 618 -3.07 -11.25 -0.15
N LEU A 619 -3.93 -11.43 0.87
CA LEU A 619 -4.38 -10.39 1.79
C LEU A 619 -3.81 -10.70 3.18
N GLU A 620 -2.98 -9.80 3.67
CA GLU A 620 -2.25 -9.94 4.93
C GLU A 620 -2.88 -9.01 5.98
N PHE A 621 -3.21 -9.58 7.15
CA PHE A 621 -4.02 -8.90 8.19
C PHE A 621 -3.29 -8.60 9.51
N SER A 622 -1.97 -8.78 9.58
CA SER A 622 -1.19 -8.47 10.77
C SER A 622 -1.36 -7.01 11.21
N ILE A 623 -1.34 -6.78 12.51
CA ILE A 623 -1.74 -5.50 13.13
C ILE A 623 -0.54 -4.82 13.79
N GLN A 624 0.44 -5.60 14.27
CA GLN A 624 1.60 -5.06 14.97
C GLN A 624 2.75 -4.74 14.03
N LYS A 625 2.83 -5.46 12.91
CA LYS A 625 3.89 -5.30 11.92
C LYS A 625 3.50 -4.33 10.82
N GLU A 626 4.36 -3.33 10.60
CA GLU A 626 4.29 -2.47 9.43
C GLU A 626 5.12 -3.07 8.30
N TYR A 627 4.56 -3.08 7.09
CA TYR A 627 5.23 -3.60 5.89
C TYR A 627 5.49 -2.50 4.86
N LYS A 628 6.52 -2.73 4.04
CA LYS A 628 6.89 -1.94 2.88
C LYS A 628 6.76 -2.76 1.60
N PRO A 629 6.60 -2.11 0.43
CA PRO A 629 6.67 -2.82 -0.84
C PRO A 629 8.00 -3.58 -0.98
N GLY A 630 7.93 -4.84 -1.38
CA GLY A 630 9.06 -5.76 -1.49
C GLY A 630 9.38 -6.56 -0.22
N ASP A 631 8.74 -6.28 0.92
CA ASP A 631 9.00 -7.06 2.13
C ASP A 631 8.63 -8.54 1.91
N ILE A 632 9.59 -9.42 2.18
CA ILE A 632 9.43 -10.88 2.12
C ILE A 632 9.43 -11.44 3.54
N PHE A 633 8.42 -12.23 3.88
CA PHE A 633 8.31 -12.82 5.21
C PHE A 633 7.48 -14.12 5.18
N GLN A 634 7.52 -14.84 6.30
CA GLN A 634 6.76 -16.07 6.48
C GLN A 634 5.36 -15.74 7.00
N ALA A 635 4.35 -16.26 6.30
CA ALA A 635 2.95 -16.07 6.63
C ALA A 635 2.25 -17.41 6.81
N LYS A 636 1.31 -17.45 7.76
CA LYS A 636 0.39 -18.56 7.98
C LYS A 636 -0.86 -18.36 7.16
N ILE A 637 -1.25 -19.37 6.39
CA ILE A 637 -2.50 -19.37 5.62
C ILE A 637 -3.68 -19.57 6.58
N ILE A 638 -4.69 -18.73 6.47
CA ILE A 638 -5.88 -18.78 7.32
C ILE A 638 -7.20 -18.91 6.54
N GLY A 639 -7.23 -18.61 5.25
CA GLY A 639 -8.44 -18.76 4.43
C GLY A 639 -8.24 -18.32 2.98
N ALA A 640 -9.29 -18.34 2.17
CA ALA A 640 -9.25 -17.86 0.79
C ALA A 640 -10.64 -17.50 0.26
N PHE A 641 -10.72 -16.66 -0.77
CA PHE A 641 -11.94 -16.49 -1.58
C PHE A 641 -11.57 -16.24 -3.05
N CYS A 642 -12.53 -16.48 -3.95
CA CYS A 642 -12.30 -16.36 -5.38
C CYS A 642 -13.11 -15.20 -5.97
N VAL A 643 -12.43 -14.31 -6.67
CA VAL A 643 -13.00 -13.22 -7.46
C VAL A 643 -13.00 -13.66 -8.92
N LEU A 644 -14.08 -13.36 -9.62
CA LEU A 644 -14.10 -13.36 -11.08
C LEU A 644 -13.84 -11.93 -11.54
N ASP A 645 -12.56 -11.59 -11.78
CA ASP A 645 -12.15 -10.26 -12.24
C ASP A 645 -12.23 -10.22 -13.76
N GLN A 646 -13.27 -9.55 -14.28
CA GLN A 646 -13.47 -9.36 -15.72
C GLN A 646 -13.48 -10.65 -16.59
N GLY A 647 -13.79 -11.80 -16.00
CA GLY A 647 -13.81 -13.10 -16.68
C GLY A 647 -12.59 -13.98 -16.40
N GLU A 648 -11.67 -13.52 -15.56
CA GLU A 648 -10.50 -14.24 -15.10
C GLU A 648 -10.70 -14.70 -13.64
N ILE A 649 -10.27 -15.94 -13.35
CA ILE A 649 -10.21 -16.49 -11.99
C ILE A 649 -9.06 -15.81 -11.26
N ASP A 650 -9.38 -15.26 -10.10
CA ASP A 650 -8.48 -14.47 -9.28
C ASP A 650 -8.68 -14.85 -7.79
N TRP A 651 -7.84 -15.76 -7.29
CA TRP A 651 -7.87 -16.22 -5.91
C TRP A 651 -7.14 -15.27 -4.97
N LYS A 652 -7.82 -14.88 -3.88
CA LYS A 652 -7.26 -14.09 -2.79
C LYS A 652 -7.03 -14.97 -1.57
N ILE A 653 -5.77 -15.26 -1.27
CA ILE A 653 -5.36 -16.07 -0.11
C ILE A 653 -5.23 -15.16 1.12
N LEU A 654 -5.87 -15.54 2.21
CA LEU A 654 -5.89 -14.78 3.47
C LEU A 654 -4.77 -15.30 4.36
N VAL A 655 -3.90 -14.40 4.82
CA VAL A 655 -2.71 -14.76 5.59
C VAL A 655 -2.46 -13.83 6.78
N LEU A 656 -1.72 -14.31 7.78
CA LEU A 656 -1.12 -13.50 8.83
C LEU A 656 0.37 -13.80 8.96
N ASN A 657 1.15 -12.85 9.47
CA ASN A 657 2.49 -13.13 9.94
C ASN A 657 2.48 -14.30 10.95
N THR A 658 3.43 -15.23 10.82
CA THR A 658 3.49 -16.44 11.67
C THR A 658 3.55 -16.12 13.17
N GLU A 659 4.35 -15.13 13.57
CA GLU A 659 4.51 -14.73 14.97
C GLU A 659 3.21 -14.14 15.54
N GLU A 660 2.53 -13.29 14.76
CA GLU A 660 1.25 -12.70 15.17
C GLU A 660 0.13 -13.75 15.21
N ALA A 661 0.07 -14.63 14.21
CA ALA A 661 -0.92 -15.71 14.18
C ALA A 661 -0.80 -16.61 15.41
N ASP A 662 0.42 -16.97 15.83
CA ASP A 662 0.64 -17.80 17.01
C ASP A 662 0.36 -17.03 18.31
N LYS A 663 0.76 -15.75 18.39
CA LYS A 663 0.47 -14.87 19.53
C LYS A 663 -1.02 -14.71 19.78
N PHE A 664 -1.81 -14.52 18.72
CA PHE A 664 -3.27 -14.35 18.79
C PHE A 664 -4.04 -15.67 18.66
N LYS A 665 -3.34 -16.81 18.56
CA LYS A 665 -3.90 -18.16 18.42
C LYS A 665 -4.87 -18.31 17.23
N ILE A 666 -4.53 -17.69 16.12
CA ILE A 666 -5.30 -17.72 14.88
C ILE A 666 -4.80 -18.87 14.01
N ASN A 667 -5.68 -19.83 13.73
CA ASN A 667 -5.39 -20.95 12.83
C ASN A 667 -6.28 -20.96 11.60
N ASP A 668 -7.44 -20.31 11.69
CA ASP A 668 -8.43 -20.20 10.62
C ASP A 668 -8.95 -18.76 10.54
N PHE A 669 -9.48 -18.37 9.38
CA PHE A 669 -10.05 -17.05 9.16
C PHE A 669 -11.22 -16.76 10.09
N HIS A 670 -11.99 -17.79 10.48
CA HIS A 670 -13.05 -17.62 11.47
C HIS A 670 -12.53 -17.19 12.85
N ASP A 671 -11.31 -17.60 13.24
CA ASP A 671 -10.69 -17.16 14.50
C ASP A 671 -10.30 -15.68 14.44
N PHE A 672 -9.87 -15.21 13.26
CA PHE A 672 -9.57 -13.80 13.01
C PHE A 672 -10.85 -12.95 13.00
N GLU A 673 -11.89 -13.40 12.30
CA GLU A 673 -13.18 -12.69 12.19
C GLU A 673 -13.85 -12.47 13.56
N LYS A 674 -13.75 -13.42 14.48
CA LYS A 674 -14.24 -13.26 15.87
C LYS A 674 -13.61 -12.07 16.59
N GLN A 675 -12.35 -11.75 16.28
CA GLN A 675 -11.61 -10.64 16.88
C GLN A 675 -11.79 -9.34 16.10
N HIS A 676 -12.16 -9.44 14.82
CA HIS A 676 -12.29 -8.33 13.88
C HIS A 676 -13.64 -8.40 13.16
N SER A 677 -14.70 -8.02 13.88
CA SER A 677 -16.06 -7.96 13.33
C SER A 677 -16.10 -7.15 12.03
N ASP A 678 -16.94 -7.58 11.08
CA ASP A 678 -17.16 -6.97 9.76
C ASP A 678 -16.04 -7.12 8.72
N ILE A 679 -14.88 -7.71 9.05
CA ILE A 679 -13.75 -7.80 8.10
C ILE A 679 -14.13 -8.53 6.80
N SER A 680 -14.88 -9.63 6.88
CA SER A 680 -15.38 -10.40 5.73
C SER A 680 -16.20 -9.55 4.78
N ARG A 681 -17.12 -8.75 5.33
CA ARG A 681 -17.95 -7.84 4.54
C ARG A 681 -17.10 -6.77 3.86
N LEU A 682 -16.10 -6.23 4.56
CA LEU A 682 -15.22 -5.19 4.03
C LEU A 682 -14.38 -5.71 2.86
N ILE A 683 -13.73 -6.87 3.00
CA ILE A 683 -12.87 -7.42 1.95
C ILE A 683 -13.69 -7.84 0.71
N LEU A 684 -14.83 -8.50 0.91
CA LEU A 684 -15.68 -8.94 -0.21
C LEU A 684 -16.27 -7.74 -0.97
N ASN A 685 -16.76 -6.72 -0.26
CA ASN A 685 -17.28 -5.51 -0.91
C ASN A 685 -16.17 -4.75 -1.64
N ARG A 686 -14.96 -4.68 -1.08
CA ARG A 686 -13.83 -4.06 -1.76
C ARG A 686 -13.60 -4.71 -3.13
N PHE A 687 -13.39 -6.02 -3.19
CA PHE A 687 -13.10 -6.69 -4.46
C PHE A 687 -14.29 -6.71 -5.43
N ARG A 688 -15.52 -6.69 -4.93
CA ARG A 688 -16.73 -6.53 -5.77
C ARG A 688 -16.78 -5.17 -6.47
N TYR A 689 -16.50 -4.08 -5.74
CA TYR A 689 -16.73 -2.71 -6.23
C TYR A 689 -15.46 -2.00 -6.72
N ILE A 690 -14.24 -2.50 -6.47
CA ILE A 690 -13.01 -1.73 -6.73
C ILE A 690 -12.85 -1.27 -8.20
N LYS A 691 -13.32 -2.07 -9.16
CA LYS A 691 -13.23 -1.74 -10.59
C LYS A 691 -14.32 -0.75 -11.04
N THR A 692 -15.40 -0.55 -10.27
CA THR A 692 -16.46 0.41 -10.64
C THR A 692 -15.99 1.85 -10.59
N PHE A 693 -15.00 2.15 -9.73
CA PHE A 693 -14.31 3.44 -9.69
C PHE A 693 -13.54 3.74 -10.98
N GLU A 694 -13.19 2.71 -11.75
CA GLU A 694 -12.57 2.83 -13.07
C GLU A 694 -13.61 2.81 -14.21
N GLY A 695 -14.91 2.83 -13.89
CA GLY A 695 -16.00 2.75 -14.86
C GLY A 695 -16.26 1.36 -15.42
N LYS A 696 -15.68 0.31 -14.81
CA LYS A 696 -15.90 -1.10 -15.18
C LYS A 696 -17.10 -1.69 -14.42
N LYS A 697 -17.57 -2.86 -14.84
CA LYS A 697 -18.63 -3.59 -14.13
C LYS A 697 -18.15 -4.11 -12.77
N GLU A 698 -19.09 -4.37 -11.88
CA GLU A 698 -18.84 -5.05 -10.61
C GLU A 698 -18.28 -6.46 -10.85
N ASN A 699 -17.31 -6.85 -10.03
CA ASN A 699 -16.76 -8.20 -10.05
C ASN A 699 -17.70 -9.16 -9.28
N SER A 700 -17.73 -10.42 -9.69
CA SER A 700 -18.48 -11.45 -8.99
C SER A 700 -17.56 -12.18 -8.00
N ILE A 701 -18.05 -12.50 -6.80
CA ILE A 701 -17.35 -13.43 -5.91
C ILE A 701 -17.96 -14.81 -6.15
N LEU A 702 -17.13 -15.76 -6.56
CA LEU A 702 -17.58 -17.11 -6.89
C LEU A 702 -17.97 -17.90 -5.63
N PHE A 703 -18.52 -19.09 -5.83
CA PHE A 703 -18.93 -20.00 -4.74
C PHE A 703 -19.89 -19.34 -3.74
N ASN A 704 -20.86 -18.57 -4.22
CA ASN A 704 -21.87 -17.88 -3.39
C ASN A 704 -21.29 -16.89 -2.36
N ASN A 705 -20.24 -16.15 -2.71
CA ASN A 705 -19.54 -15.23 -1.81
C ASN A 705 -18.90 -15.91 -0.59
N GLN A 706 -18.55 -17.19 -0.70
CA GLN A 706 -17.96 -17.95 0.40
C GLN A 706 -16.49 -17.58 0.61
N ILE A 707 -16.11 -17.41 1.88
CA ILE A 707 -14.72 -17.44 2.32
C ILE A 707 -14.44 -18.85 2.83
N PHE A 708 -13.43 -19.49 2.25
CA PHE A 708 -13.00 -20.84 2.57
C PHE A 708 -12.04 -20.85 3.77
N ASP A 709 -12.03 -21.99 4.46
CA ASP A 709 -11.17 -22.27 5.61
C ASP A 709 -9.69 -22.41 5.20
N ALA A 710 -8.81 -22.49 6.21
CA ALA A 710 -7.37 -22.59 6.00
C ALA A 710 -6.97 -23.84 5.19
N ASN A 711 -7.66 -24.98 5.38
CA ASN A 711 -7.33 -26.23 4.69
C ASN A 711 -7.60 -26.13 3.18
N LYS A 712 -8.77 -25.59 2.81
CA LYS A 712 -9.11 -25.39 1.41
C LYS A 712 -8.20 -24.35 0.76
N ALA A 713 -7.82 -23.30 1.48
CA ALA A 713 -6.83 -22.33 1.02
C ALA A 713 -5.46 -22.96 0.76
N ILE A 714 -5.00 -23.87 1.62
CA ILE A 714 -3.76 -24.64 1.40
C ILE A 714 -3.84 -25.47 0.12
N ASP A 715 -4.98 -26.11 -0.16
CA ASP A 715 -5.16 -26.86 -1.40
C ASP A 715 -5.10 -25.96 -2.64
N ILE A 716 -5.70 -24.78 -2.60
CA ILE A 716 -5.62 -23.78 -3.69
C ILE A 716 -4.17 -23.34 -3.92
N VAL A 717 -3.41 -23.06 -2.85
CA VAL A 717 -1.99 -22.70 -2.96
C VAL A 717 -1.15 -23.82 -3.56
N LYS A 718 -1.43 -25.09 -3.19
CA LYS A 718 -0.78 -26.25 -3.80
C LYS A 718 -1.11 -26.38 -5.29
N ASP A 719 -2.35 -26.12 -5.68
CA ASP A 719 -2.77 -26.15 -7.09
C ASP A 719 -2.06 -25.04 -7.89
N GLY A 720 -1.97 -23.82 -7.36
CA GLY A 720 -1.21 -22.73 -7.99
C GLY A 720 0.29 -23.03 -8.09
N TYR A 721 0.88 -23.65 -7.06
CA TYR A 721 2.27 -24.13 -7.09
C TYR A 721 2.47 -25.21 -8.15
N LYS A 722 1.54 -26.16 -8.27
CA LYS A 722 1.58 -27.22 -9.28
C LYS A 722 1.49 -26.63 -10.69
N GLN A 723 0.59 -25.68 -10.91
CA GLN A 723 0.48 -24.96 -12.19
C GLN A 723 1.80 -24.27 -12.56
N TYR A 724 2.45 -23.62 -11.61
CA TYR A 724 3.79 -23.06 -11.81
C TYR A 724 4.86 -24.13 -12.12
N GLN A 725 4.84 -25.29 -11.45
CA GLN A 725 5.74 -26.39 -11.79
C GLN A 725 5.51 -26.93 -13.20
N ASP A 726 4.25 -27.01 -13.64
CA ASP A 726 3.89 -27.42 -15.00
C ASP A 726 4.34 -26.35 -16.01
N LEU A 727 4.24 -25.06 -15.68
CA LEU A 727 4.82 -23.95 -16.44
C LEU A 727 6.33 -24.10 -16.63
N LEU A 728 7.08 -24.64 -15.67
CA LEU A 728 8.51 -24.88 -15.81
C LEU A 728 8.84 -26.09 -16.71
N LYS A 729 7.95 -27.09 -16.77
CA LYS A 729 8.23 -28.39 -17.40
C LYS A 729 7.61 -28.57 -18.78
N ASP A 730 6.42 -28.00 -19.03
CA ASP A 730 5.67 -28.25 -20.27
C ASP A 730 6.30 -27.50 -21.46
N PRO A 731 6.79 -28.19 -22.50
CA PRO A 731 7.32 -27.53 -23.70
C PRO A 731 6.33 -26.61 -24.41
N LYS A 732 5.02 -26.84 -24.28
CA LYS A 732 3.97 -25.99 -24.89
C LYS A 732 3.93 -24.59 -24.26
N LEU A 733 4.46 -24.42 -23.05
CA LEU A 733 4.48 -23.17 -22.31
C LEU A 733 5.79 -22.39 -22.47
N ASN A 734 6.68 -22.77 -23.40
CA ASN A 734 7.93 -22.05 -23.71
C ASN A 734 7.71 -20.54 -23.90
N LYS A 735 6.71 -20.16 -24.69
CA LYS A 735 6.39 -18.74 -24.95
C LYS A 735 6.00 -18.00 -23.66
N LYS A 736 5.29 -18.66 -22.75
CA LYS A 736 4.92 -18.09 -21.44
C LYS A 736 6.15 -17.95 -20.53
N ARG A 737 7.07 -18.91 -20.54
CA ARG A 737 8.33 -18.80 -19.79
C ARG A 737 9.17 -17.60 -20.25
N GLU A 738 9.27 -17.38 -21.55
CA GLU A 738 9.94 -16.21 -22.13
C GLU A 738 9.24 -14.91 -21.73
N GLU A 739 7.91 -14.86 -21.81
CA GLU A 739 7.10 -13.72 -21.39
C GLU A 739 7.31 -13.37 -19.92
N PHE A 740 7.34 -14.39 -19.05
CA PHE A 740 7.49 -14.26 -17.60
C PHE A 740 8.95 -14.06 -17.13
N GLN A 741 9.89 -14.02 -18.07
CA GLN A 741 11.32 -13.84 -17.78
C GLN A 741 11.89 -14.92 -16.85
N ILE A 742 11.40 -16.16 -16.98
CA ILE A 742 11.95 -17.31 -16.28
C ILE A 742 13.31 -17.62 -16.90
N THR A 743 14.38 -17.24 -16.21
CA THR A 743 15.75 -17.54 -16.61
C THR A 743 16.09 -19.00 -16.31
N GLU A 744 16.63 -19.73 -17.30
CA GLU A 744 17.21 -21.07 -17.12
C GLU A 744 18.39 -21.10 -16.13
#